data_AF-A0A562INH6-F1
#
_entry.id   AF-A0A562INH6-F1
#
_cell.length_a   1.000
_cell.length_b   1.000
_cell.length_c   1.000
_cell.angle_alpha   90.00
_cell.angle_beta   90.00
_cell.angle_gamma   90.00
#
_symmetry.space_group_name_H-M   'P 1'
#
loop_
_entity.id
_entity.type
_entity.pdbx_description
1 polymer ?
#
loop_
_entity_poly.entity_id
_entity_poly.type
_entity_poly.pdbx_seq_one_letter_code
_entity_poly.pdbx_strand_id
1 'polypeptide(L)'
;MSAVTTPGRAALVRRVRLLVAATIGWNVVEAVVAISAGVGASSAALIGFGLDSVVEVSSAAAVAWQFAGRDPEARERVALRVIAVAFFALAAVVTTEALRLLLGGAEPRHSTVGLALAALSLAVMPVLSLAQRRAGRALGSASAVADSRQTLLCTYLSAVLLAGLLLNSTLGWWWADPLAALVIAAVAVHEGREAWRGTPAAAPRSSHRPAATTAPAATDRSSRPARPPGPGVGCPRADRQARRVTTGEWPGHQVGEPGFRRAATGVFLAGIAVFVSLYAPQSLLPELTRSFGVSPAASTLAISATTGALAVGLLVLGPLSDRRGRTGILHASLAASAALAVLIALAPTWEVLLVLRGLQGFALAGLPAVAVAYLREELHPRVSSRAIGLYVSGTAIGGLSGRLVSGFLTEVGGWRTALGGAAALTVGCAVAVRLLLPPSRRFIPVDRAGRLLRQLGAAFTDPALLALYGVAALLMGGFVAVYNAVTFRLESPPYSLTPALVGLVFLAYLLGSASSPTAGWLADRAGRRVVVPLCLVVMGAGIALTLPTPLWCVIAGLCVLTVGFFAAHGVASGWVAARAHRGGRPVGQAASLYSFWYYVGSSVGGTLAGRAWQEGGWPWVALLAGGCTLAALLLTVLLGRTRPLGVR
;
A
#
# COMPACT_ATOMS: atom_id res chain seq x y z
N MET A 1 -3.73 -12.44 -35.97
CA MET A 1 -4.38 -12.01 -34.71
C MET A 1 -4.95 -10.63 -34.92
N SER A 2 -6.28 -10.52 -34.93
CA SER A 2 -6.99 -9.26 -35.17
C SER A 2 -6.72 -8.28 -34.03
N ALA A 3 -6.33 -7.05 -34.36
CA ALA A 3 -6.12 -5.98 -33.38
C ALA A 3 -7.42 -5.78 -32.58
N VAL A 4 -7.36 -6.01 -31.26
CA VAL A 4 -8.51 -5.83 -30.37
C VAL A 4 -8.92 -4.35 -30.43
N THR A 5 -10.15 -4.09 -30.85
CA THR A 5 -10.71 -2.73 -30.89
C THR A 5 -10.69 -2.09 -29.50
N THR A 6 -10.53 -0.76 -29.41
CA THR A 6 -10.48 0.00 -28.15
C THR A 6 -11.61 -0.34 -27.14
N PRO A 7 -12.86 -0.59 -27.58
CA PRO A 7 -13.94 -1.07 -26.70
C PRO A 7 -13.69 -2.47 -26.12
N GLY A 8 -13.14 -3.40 -26.91
CA GLY A 8 -12.81 -4.76 -26.47
C GLY A 8 -11.68 -4.79 -25.43
N ARG A 9 -10.71 -3.87 -25.56
CA ARG A 9 -9.61 -3.71 -24.60
C ARG A 9 -10.09 -3.25 -23.22
N ALA A 10 -11.03 -2.31 -23.16
CA ALA A 10 -11.61 -1.83 -21.90
C ALA A 10 -12.39 -2.94 -21.17
N ALA A 11 -13.13 -3.77 -21.91
CA ALA A 11 -13.83 -4.93 -21.37
C ALA A 11 -12.86 -5.98 -20.81
N LEU A 12 -11.75 -6.26 -21.53
CA LEU A 12 -10.68 -7.15 -21.06
C LEU A 12 -10.00 -6.64 -19.80
N VAL A 13 -9.68 -5.35 -19.72
CA VAL A 13 -9.11 -4.73 -18.50
C VAL A 13 -10.06 -4.87 -17.31
N ARG A 14 -11.37 -4.64 -17.51
CA ARG A 14 -12.37 -4.82 -16.46
C ARG A 14 -12.44 -6.29 -16.02
N ARG A 15 -12.38 -7.24 -16.96
CA ARG A 15 -12.38 -8.68 -16.68
C ARG A 15 -11.15 -9.11 -15.90
N VAL A 16 -9.96 -8.63 -16.26
CA VAL A 16 -8.72 -8.87 -15.50
C VAL A 16 -8.85 -8.31 -14.08
N ARG A 17 -9.36 -7.09 -13.90
CA ARG A 17 -9.54 -6.49 -12.56
C ARG A 17 -10.53 -7.29 -11.69
N LEU A 18 -11.61 -7.80 -12.29
CA LEU A 18 -12.58 -8.67 -11.60
C LEU A 18 -11.95 -10.01 -11.21
N LEU A 19 -11.20 -10.64 -12.12
CA LEU A 19 -10.53 -11.90 -11.85
C LEU A 19 -9.48 -11.74 -10.74
N VAL A 20 -8.65 -10.70 -10.81
CA VAL A 20 -7.66 -10.40 -9.78
C VAL A 20 -8.33 -10.11 -8.43
N ALA A 21 -9.44 -9.36 -8.41
CA ALA A 21 -10.19 -9.12 -7.17
C ALA A 21 -10.78 -10.43 -6.60
N ALA A 22 -11.23 -11.35 -7.46
CA ALA A 22 -11.71 -12.66 -7.06
C ALA A 22 -10.57 -13.55 -6.52
N THR A 23 -9.40 -13.57 -7.18
CA THR A 23 -8.19 -14.27 -6.71
C THR A 23 -7.76 -13.74 -5.35
N ILE A 24 -7.66 -12.42 -5.18
CA ILE A 24 -7.37 -11.80 -3.88
C ILE A 24 -8.41 -12.22 -2.82
N GLY A 25 -9.70 -12.14 -3.16
CA GLY A 25 -10.79 -12.49 -2.23
C GLY A 25 -10.72 -13.95 -1.79
N TRP A 26 -10.50 -14.87 -2.73
CA TRP A 26 -10.35 -16.29 -2.43
C TRP A 26 -9.12 -16.57 -1.59
N ASN A 27 -7.94 -16.07 -1.99
CA ASN A 27 -6.69 -16.36 -1.28
C ASN A 27 -6.69 -15.74 0.13
N VAL A 28 -7.41 -14.64 0.34
CA VAL A 28 -7.66 -14.15 1.70
C VAL A 28 -8.53 -15.13 2.48
N VAL A 29 -9.64 -15.62 1.92
CA VAL A 29 -10.49 -16.62 2.60
C VAL A 29 -9.69 -17.88 2.90
N GLU A 30 -8.93 -18.38 1.95
CA GLU A 30 -8.05 -19.53 2.09
C GLU A 30 -7.02 -19.33 3.19
N ALA A 31 -6.25 -18.21 3.16
CA ALA A 31 -5.29 -17.86 4.20
C ALA A 31 -5.95 -17.81 5.57
N VAL A 32 -7.13 -17.19 5.67
CA VAL A 32 -7.88 -17.06 6.91
C VAL A 32 -8.29 -18.41 7.46
N VAL A 33 -8.92 -19.26 6.65
CA VAL A 33 -9.40 -20.57 7.10
C VAL A 33 -8.22 -21.48 7.40
N ALA A 34 -7.19 -21.49 6.56
CA ALA A 34 -5.99 -22.31 6.74
C ALA A 34 -5.21 -21.93 7.99
N ILE A 35 -4.89 -20.64 8.21
CA ILE A 35 -4.18 -20.21 9.42
C ILE A 35 -5.05 -20.49 10.67
N SER A 36 -6.36 -20.23 10.61
CA SER A 36 -7.27 -20.49 11.74
C SER A 36 -7.34 -21.96 12.12
N ALA A 37 -7.52 -22.83 11.13
CA ALA A 37 -7.58 -24.27 11.34
C ALA A 37 -6.22 -24.85 11.70
N GLY A 38 -5.13 -24.30 11.15
CA GLY A 38 -3.76 -24.70 11.42
C GLY A 38 -3.37 -24.41 12.85
N VAL A 39 -3.71 -23.24 13.36
CA VAL A 39 -3.50 -22.90 14.77
C VAL A 39 -4.36 -23.77 15.69
N GLY A 40 -5.65 -23.92 15.38
CA GLY A 40 -6.56 -24.74 16.19
C GLY A 40 -6.20 -26.23 16.23
N ALA A 41 -5.53 -26.74 15.18
CA ALA A 41 -5.06 -28.11 15.08
C ALA A 41 -3.55 -28.28 15.40
N SER A 42 -2.85 -27.21 15.77
CA SER A 42 -1.39 -27.17 15.91
C SER A 42 -0.64 -27.77 14.71
N SER A 43 -1.13 -27.50 13.49
CA SER A 43 -0.64 -28.07 12.23
C SER A 43 0.22 -27.06 11.48
N ALA A 44 1.54 -27.30 11.47
CA ALA A 44 2.51 -26.48 10.75
C ALA A 44 2.22 -26.43 9.25
N ALA A 45 1.92 -27.58 8.64
CA ALA A 45 1.59 -27.68 7.21
C ALA A 45 0.41 -26.79 6.79
N LEU A 46 -0.63 -26.70 7.64
CA LEU A 46 -1.81 -25.88 7.34
C LEU A 46 -1.53 -24.38 7.55
N ILE A 47 -0.64 -24.04 8.48
CA ILE A 47 -0.12 -22.67 8.65
C ILE A 47 0.74 -22.28 7.45
N GLY A 48 1.64 -23.17 6.99
CA GLY A 48 2.45 -23.00 5.78
C GLY A 48 1.61 -22.82 4.52
N PHE A 49 0.53 -23.59 4.38
CA PHE A 49 -0.45 -23.42 3.30
C PHE A 49 -1.11 -22.04 3.33
N GLY A 50 -1.54 -21.57 4.51
CA GLY A 50 -2.10 -20.22 4.62
C GLY A 50 -1.08 -19.09 4.39
N LEU A 51 0.20 -19.32 4.69
CA LEU A 51 1.31 -18.42 4.37
C LEU A 51 1.56 -18.32 2.85
N ASP A 52 1.33 -19.40 2.10
CA ASP A 52 1.41 -19.40 0.63
C ASP A 52 0.33 -18.49 0.01
N SER A 53 -0.93 -18.65 0.44
CA SER A 53 -2.04 -17.79 0.02
C SER A 53 -1.79 -16.31 0.33
N VAL A 54 -1.10 -15.99 1.43
CA VAL A 54 -0.66 -14.63 1.77
C VAL A 54 0.30 -14.05 0.73
N VAL A 55 1.27 -14.85 0.28
CA VAL A 55 2.23 -14.45 -0.76
C VAL A 55 1.49 -14.23 -2.09
N GLU A 56 0.49 -15.05 -2.38
CA GLU A 56 -0.37 -14.91 -3.56
C GLU A 56 -1.27 -13.66 -3.52
N VAL A 57 -1.78 -13.26 -2.35
CA VAL A 57 -2.49 -11.99 -2.20
C VAL A 57 -1.57 -10.80 -2.53
N SER A 58 -0.28 -10.88 -2.17
CA SER A 58 0.68 -9.81 -2.44
C SER A 58 0.98 -9.63 -3.94
N SER A 59 1.10 -10.74 -4.70
CA SER A 59 1.32 -10.72 -6.15
C SER A 59 0.08 -10.22 -6.89
N ALA A 60 -1.10 -10.73 -6.52
CA ALA A 60 -2.37 -10.34 -7.11
C ALA A 60 -2.70 -8.87 -6.83
N ALA A 61 -2.37 -8.36 -5.63
CA ALA A 61 -2.48 -6.94 -5.32
C ALA A 61 -1.57 -6.06 -6.20
N ALA A 62 -0.38 -6.53 -6.56
CA ALA A 62 0.52 -5.83 -7.48
C ALA A 62 -0.10 -5.72 -8.89
N VAL A 63 -0.76 -6.77 -9.36
CA VAL A 63 -1.50 -6.78 -10.63
C VAL A 63 -2.75 -5.88 -10.54
N ALA A 64 -3.49 -5.92 -9.44
CA ALA A 64 -4.63 -5.04 -9.21
C ALA A 64 -4.21 -3.56 -9.27
N TRP A 65 -3.09 -3.23 -8.62
CA TRP A 65 -2.48 -1.91 -8.63
C TRP A 65 -2.06 -1.47 -10.04
N GLN A 66 -1.50 -2.38 -10.85
CA GLN A 66 -1.14 -2.09 -12.23
C GLN A 66 -2.37 -1.67 -13.04
N PHE A 67 -3.43 -2.47 -13.03
CA PHE A 67 -4.66 -2.19 -13.79
C PHE A 67 -5.54 -1.11 -13.17
N ALA A 68 -5.24 -0.66 -11.94
CA ALA A 68 -5.85 0.51 -11.34
C ALA A 68 -5.36 1.84 -11.93
N GLY A 69 -4.24 1.83 -12.65
CA GLY A 69 -3.68 3.01 -13.30
C GLY A 69 -4.36 3.37 -14.63
N ARG A 70 -4.23 4.63 -15.03
CA ARG A 70 -4.60 5.10 -16.39
C ARG A 70 -3.73 4.47 -17.48
N ASP A 71 -2.54 4.01 -17.13
CA ASP A 71 -1.54 3.41 -18.02
C ASP A 71 -0.99 2.11 -17.37
N PRO A 72 -1.66 0.96 -17.61
CA PRO A 72 -1.27 -0.32 -17.05
C PRO A 72 0.04 -0.88 -17.60
N GLU A 73 0.41 -0.54 -18.85
CA GLU A 73 1.62 -1.04 -19.50
C GLU A 73 2.86 -0.49 -18.79
N ALA A 74 2.87 0.81 -18.46
CA ALA A 74 4.01 1.40 -17.79
C ALA A 74 4.17 0.97 -16.32
N ARG A 75 3.17 0.28 -15.75
CA ARG A 75 3.22 -0.31 -14.39
C ARG A 75 3.62 -1.78 -14.39
N GLU A 76 3.60 -2.44 -15.55
CA GLU A 76 3.82 -3.89 -15.70
C GLU A 76 5.18 -4.35 -15.17
N ARG A 77 6.24 -3.63 -15.49
CA ARG A 77 7.60 -3.97 -15.03
C ARG A 77 7.74 -3.93 -13.51
N VAL A 78 7.01 -3.03 -12.85
CA VAL A 78 7.01 -2.95 -11.38
C VAL A 78 6.20 -4.09 -10.79
N ALA A 79 5.03 -4.39 -11.35
CA ALA A 79 4.22 -5.53 -10.94
C ALA A 79 5.03 -6.84 -11.05
N LEU A 80 5.73 -7.07 -12.16
CA LEU A 80 6.60 -8.24 -12.36
C LEU A 80 7.71 -8.37 -11.31
N ARG A 81 8.31 -7.25 -10.86
CA ARG A 81 9.31 -7.27 -9.77
C ARG A 81 8.71 -7.63 -8.43
N VAL A 82 7.51 -7.12 -8.12
CA VAL A 82 6.80 -7.47 -6.88
C VAL A 82 6.45 -8.97 -6.89
N ILE A 83 5.93 -9.47 -8.01
CA ILE A 83 5.64 -10.91 -8.22
C ILE A 83 6.92 -11.75 -8.05
N ALA A 84 8.05 -11.31 -8.60
CA ALA A 84 9.32 -12.01 -8.46
C ALA A 84 9.80 -12.09 -7.00
N VAL A 85 9.68 -10.99 -6.24
CA VAL A 85 10.02 -10.98 -4.80
C VAL A 85 9.10 -11.92 -4.02
N ALA A 86 7.81 -11.94 -4.35
CA ALA A 86 6.84 -12.87 -3.76
C ALA A 86 7.26 -14.33 -3.98
N PHE A 87 7.65 -14.71 -5.20
CA PHE A 87 8.17 -16.04 -5.51
C PHE A 87 9.42 -16.43 -4.71
N PHE A 88 10.37 -15.50 -4.56
CA PHE A 88 11.57 -15.77 -3.76
C PHE A 88 11.27 -15.91 -2.27
N ALA A 89 10.34 -15.11 -1.74
CA ALA A 89 9.87 -15.24 -0.37
C ALA A 89 9.20 -16.60 -0.12
N LEU A 90 8.31 -17.02 -1.03
CA LEU A 90 7.66 -18.34 -0.97
C LEU A 90 8.70 -19.46 -0.96
N ALA A 91 9.65 -19.43 -1.89
CA ALA A 91 10.70 -20.44 -1.96
C ALA A 91 11.52 -20.52 -0.66
N ALA A 92 11.87 -19.38 -0.06
CA ALA A 92 12.64 -19.35 1.18
C ALA A 92 11.86 -19.96 2.36
N VAL A 93 10.58 -19.63 2.50
CA VAL A 93 9.70 -20.17 3.55
C VAL A 93 9.55 -21.68 3.39
N VAL A 94 9.13 -22.14 2.22
CA VAL A 94 8.90 -23.56 1.92
C VAL A 94 10.19 -24.37 2.11
N THR A 95 11.34 -23.85 1.67
CA THR A 95 12.63 -24.54 1.85
C THR A 95 12.99 -24.68 3.33
N THR A 96 12.80 -23.63 4.11
CA THR A 96 13.12 -23.64 5.54
C THR A 96 12.25 -24.66 6.29
N GLU A 97 10.96 -24.74 5.95
CA GLU A 97 10.02 -25.67 6.56
C GLU A 97 10.30 -27.13 6.16
N ALA A 98 10.54 -27.39 4.87
CA ALA A 98 10.91 -28.72 4.38
C ALA A 98 12.21 -29.23 4.99
N LEU A 99 13.23 -28.38 5.15
CA LEU A 99 14.48 -28.74 5.82
C LEU A 99 14.27 -29.06 7.31
N ARG A 100 13.44 -28.29 8.02
CA ARG A 100 13.11 -28.59 9.43
C ARG A 100 12.42 -29.94 9.58
N LEU A 101 11.50 -30.29 8.68
CA LEU A 101 10.81 -31.59 8.69
C LEU A 101 11.75 -32.75 8.40
N LEU A 102 12.67 -32.61 7.43
CA LEU A 102 13.66 -33.64 7.09
C LEU A 102 14.70 -33.85 8.21
N LEU A 103 15.09 -32.79 8.90
CA LEU A 103 16.13 -32.83 9.93
C LEU A 103 15.59 -33.11 11.35
N GLY A 104 14.30 -32.86 11.59
CA GLY A 104 13.69 -32.92 12.93
C GLY A 104 12.81 -34.14 13.23
N GLY A 105 12.47 -34.97 12.23
CA GLY A 105 11.72 -36.23 12.44
C GLY A 105 10.30 -36.10 12.98
N ALA A 106 9.69 -34.91 12.97
CA ALA A 106 8.34 -34.70 13.49
C ALA A 106 7.28 -35.15 12.48
N GLU A 107 6.47 -36.15 12.84
CA GLU A 107 5.35 -36.63 12.02
C GLU A 107 4.24 -35.57 11.89
N PRO A 108 3.78 -35.23 10.67
CA PRO A 108 2.69 -34.28 10.47
C PRO A 108 1.36 -34.84 11.00
N ARG A 109 0.78 -34.20 12.03
CA ARG A 109 -0.59 -34.51 12.46
C ARG A 109 -1.59 -34.01 11.42
N HIS A 110 -2.47 -34.92 10.99
CA HIS A 110 -3.47 -34.68 9.96
C HIS A 110 -4.62 -33.78 10.44
N SER A 111 -5.08 -32.87 9.57
CA SER A 111 -6.28 -32.06 9.79
C SER A 111 -7.27 -32.28 8.65
N THR A 112 -8.47 -32.76 8.97
CA THR A 112 -9.58 -32.94 8.01
C THR A 112 -9.96 -31.63 7.32
N VAL A 113 -9.79 -30.50 8.02
CA VAL A 113 -10.01 -29.15 7.47
C VAL A 113 -8.96 -28.82 6.40
N GLY A 114 -7.69 -29.20 6.61
CA GLY A 114 -6.63 -28.99 5.63
C GLY A 114 -6.83 -29.79 4.35
N LEU A 115 -7.31 -31.03 4.46
CA LEU A 115 -7.68 -31.86 3.31
C LEU A 115 -8.86 -31.26 2.51
N ALA A 116 -9.89 -30.78 3.20
CA ALA A 116 -11.03 -30.14 2.55
C ALA A 116 -10.64 -28.83 1.84
N LEU A 117 -9.79 -28.02 2.48
CA LEU A 117 -9.23 -26.79 1.89
C LEU A 117 -8.38 -27.09 0.67
N ALA A 118 -7.42 -28.00 0.78
CA ALA A 118 -6.55 -28.37 -0.34
C ALA A 118 -7.36 -28.93 -1.52
N ALA A 119 -8.40 -29.73 -1.27
CA ALA A 119 -9.30 -30.23 -2.30
C ALA A 119 -10.13 -29.11 -2.96
N LEU A 120 -10.62 -28.16 -2.16
CA LEU A 120 -11.37 -27.01 -2.65
C LEU A 120 -10.48 -26.09 -3.50
N SER A 121 -9.24 -25.85 -3.07
CA SER A 121 -8.24 -25.10 -3.81
C SER A 121 -7.86 -25.80 -5.11
N LEU A 122 -7.75 -27.14 -5.10
CA LEU A 122 -7.56 -27.95 -6.30
C LEU A 122 -8.70 -27.81 -7.32
N ALA A 123 -9.91 -27.49 -6.86
CA ALA A 123 -11.06 -27.26 -7.73
C ALA A 123 -11.15 -25.81 -8.25
N VAL A 124 -10.89 -24.82 -7.39
CA VAL A 124 -11.11 -23.40 -7.69
C VAL A 124 -9.91 -22.74 -8.37
N MET A 125 -8.69 -23.01 -7.89
CA MET A 125 -7.47 -22.36 -8.38
C MET A 125 -7.16 -22.61 -9.87
N PRO A 126 -7.35 -23.82 -10.42
CA PRO A 126 -7.12 -24.04 -11.86
C PRO A 126 -8.04 -23.20 -12.72
N VAL A 127 -9.30 -23.06 -12.31
CA VAL A 127 -10.31 -22.29 -13.06
C VAL A 127 -9.95 -20.81 -13.06
N LEU A 128 -9.59 -20.26 -11.90
CA LEU A 128 -9.13 -18.87 -11.76
C LEU A 128 -7.84 -18.64 -12.55
N SER A 129 -6.85 -19.52 -12.41
CA SER A 129 -5.58 -19.45 -13.15
C SER A 129 -5.82 -19.47 -14.66
N LEU A 130 -6.64 -20.40 -15.18
CA LEU A 130 -6.94 -20.51 -16.61
C LEU A 130 -7.71 -19.28 -17.12
N ALA A 131 -8.69 -18.79 -16.37
CA ALA A 131 -9.45 -17.60 -16.72
C ALA A 131 -8.54 -16.36 -16.77
N GLN A 132 -7.68 -16.19 -15.76
CA GLN A 132 -6.74 -15.08 -15.67
C GLN A 132 -5.65 -15.16 -16.74
N ARG A 133 -5.13 -16.36 -17.02
CA ARG A 133 -4.12 -16.59 -18.06
C ARG A 133 -4.67 -16.33 -19.47
N ARG A 134 -5.90 -16.74 -19.75
CA ARG A 134 -6.59 -16.44 -21.02
C ARG A 134 -6.82 -14.94 -21.18
N ALA A 135 -7.33 -14.28 -20.14
CA ALA A 135 -7.55 -12.83 -20.17
C ALA A 135 -6.23 -12.04 -20.30
N GLY A 136 -5.17 -12.46 -19.57
CA GLY A 136 -3.84 -11.86 -19.62
C GLY A 136 -3.18 -11.99 -20.99
N ARG A 137 -3.25 -13.19 -21.61
CA ARG A 137 -2.76 -13.39 -22.99
C ARG A 137 -3.53 -12.59 -24.02
N ALA A 138 -4.86 -12.56 -23.92
CA ALA A 138 -5.70 -11.77 -24.82
C ALA A 138 -5.42 -10.26 -24.71
N LEU A 139 -5.03 -9.80 -23.51
CA LEU A 139 -4.64 -8.42 -23.25
C LEU A 139 -3.15 -8.13 -23.58
N GLY A 140 -2.34 -9.16 -23.80
CA GLY A 140 -0.89 -9.05 -23.98
C GLY A 140 -0.12 -8.69 -22.70
N SER A 141 -0.69 -8.93 -21.52
CA SER A 141 -0.06 -8.59 -20.24
C SER A 141 0.75 -9.75 -19.65
N ALA A 142 2.07 -9.54 -19.56
CA ALA A 142 3.01 -10.45 -18.95
C ALA A 142 2.82 -10.58 -17.42
N SER A 143 2.48 -9.50 -16.73
CA SER A 143 2.25 -9.52 -15.27
C SER A 143 0.99 -10.31 -14.90
N ALA A 144 -0.12 -10.16 -15.64
CA ALA A 144 -1.33 -10.94 -15.42
C ALA A 144 -1.09 -12.45 -15.66
N VAL A 145 -0.23 -12.78 -16.64
CA VAL A 145 0.19 -14.16 -16.91
C VAL A 145 1.13 -14.68 -15.83
N ALA A 146 2.07 -13.88 -15.34
CA ALA A 146 2.98 -14.25 -14.25
C ALA A 146 2.21 -14.55 -12.97
N ASP A 147 1.27 -13.68 -12.60
CA ASP A 147 0.39 -13.89 -11.43
C ASP A 147 -0.46 -15.16 -11.59
N SER A 148 -0.98 -15.45 -12.78
CA SER A 148 -1.71 -16.72 -13.03
C SER A 148 -0.83 -17.97 -12.86
N ARG A 149 0.49 -17.87 -13.05
CA ARG A 149 1.42 -18.98 -12.82
C ARG A 149 1.66 -19.19 -11.33
N GLN A 150 1.61 -18.14 -10.52
CA GLN A 150 1.69 -18.25 -9.07
C GLN A 150 0.50 -19.04 -8.53
N THR A 151 -0.72 -18.69 -8.93
CA THR A 151 -1.96 -19.43 -8.64
C THR A 151 -1.90 -20.90 -9.10
N LEU A 152 -1.24 -21.16 -10.24
CA LEU A 152 -1.04 -22.52 -10.73
C LEU A 152 -0.05 -23.31 -9.85
N LEU A 153 1.00 -22.66 -9.34
CA LEU A 153 1.94 -23.29 -8.41
C LEU A 153 1.27 -23.63 -7.08
N CYS A 154 0.37 -22.81 -6.57
CA CYS A 154 -0.47 -23.12 -5.41
C CYS A 154 -1.39 -24.33 -5.67
N THR A 155 -1.89 -24.49 -6.90
CA THR A 155 -2.60 -25.72 -7.30
C THR A 155 -1.68 -26.94 -7.20
N TYR A 156 -0.46 -26.84 -7.72
CA TYR A 156 0.52 -27.93 -7.64
C TYR A 156 0.93 -28.22 -6.20
N LEU A 157 1.10 -27.19 -5.35
CA LEU A 157 1.32 -27.34 -3.89
C LEU A 157 0.17 -28.10 -3.25
N SER A 158 -1.07 -27.71 -3.52
CA SER A 158 -2.25 -28.41 -3.01
C SER A 158 -2.31 -29.87 -3.46
N ALA A 159 -1.99 -30.13 -4.74
CA ALA A 159 -1.98 -31.48 -5.32
C ALA A 159 -0.89 -32.36 -4.68
N VAL A 160 0.31 -31.80 -4.54
CA VAL A 160 1.48 -32.45 -3.95
C VAL A 160 1.25 -32.72 -2.47
N LEU A 161 0.71 -31.76 -1.73
CA LEU A 161 0.31 -31.93 -0.33
C LEU A 161 -0.70 -33.09 -0.20
N LEU A 162 -1.75 -33.10 -1.03
CA LEU A 162 -2.75 -34.19 -1.04
C LEU A 162 -2.13 -35.55 -1.38
N ALA A 163 -1.25 -35.61 -2.38
CA ALA A 163 -0.55 -36.83 -2.77
C ALA A 163 0.42 -37.30 -1.68
N GLY A 164 1.18 -36.39 -1.06
CA GLY A 164 2.07 -36.66 0.06
C GLY A 164 1.31 -37.18 1.28
N LEU A 165 0.15 -36.60 1.58
CA LEU A 165 -0.76 -37.06 2.63
C LEU A 165 -1.30 -38.47 2.34
N LEU A 166 -1.74 -38.73 1.09
CA LEU A 166 -2.19 -40.05 0.66
C LEU A 166 -1.08 -41.09 0.76
N LEU A 167 0.13 -40.79 0.26
CA LEU A 167 1.28 -41.69 0.29
C LEU A 167 1.77 -41.93 1.72
N ASN A 168 1.77 -40.91 2.59
CA ASN A 168 2.10 -41.09 3.99
C ASN A 168 1.08 -41.98 4.72
N SER A 169 -0.22 -41.75 4.48
CA SER A 169 -1.30 -42.52 5.14
C SER A 169 -1.41 -43.97 4.67
N THR A 170 -0.97 -44.27 3.44
CA THR A 170 -1.09 -45.61 2.84
C THR A 170 0.22 -46.40 2.86
N LEU A 171 1.37 -45.73 2.77
CA LEU A 171 2.70 -46.36 2.63
C LEU A 171 3.69 -45.97 3.74
N GLY A 172 3.34 -45.02 4.63
CA GLY A 172 4.22 -44.56 5.71
C GLY A 172 5.41 -43.70 5.25
N TRP A 173 5.37 -43.17 4.03
CA TRP A 173 6.48 -42.39 3.45
C TRP A 173 6.49 -40.92 3.90
N TRP A 174 6.83 -40.70 5.17
CA TRP A 174 6.88 -39.37 5.80
C TRP A 174 7.82 -38.38 5.10
N TRP A 175 8.83 -38.87 4.40
CA TRP A 175 9.84 -38.06 3.68
C TRP A 175 9.35 -37.55 2.31
N ALA A 176 8.25 -38.09 1.76
CA ALA A 176 7.77 -37.74 0.43
C ALA A 176 7.25 -36.28 0.37
N ASP A 177 6.59 -35.82 1.42
CA ASP A 177 5.99 -34.49 1.51
C ASP A 177 7.05 -33.35 1.56
N PRO A 178 8.08 -33.40 2.46
CA PRO A 178 9.15 -32.41 2.44
C PRO A 178 9.97 -32.38 1.15
N LEU A 179 10.18 -33.54 0.52
CA LEU A 179 10.95 -33.63 -0.73
C LEU A 179 10.20 -32.98 -1.88
N ALA A 180 8.89 -33.16 -1.94
CA ALA A 180 8.05 -32.52 -2.94
C ALA A 180 7.90 -31.00 -2.70
N ALA A 181 7.89 -30.55 -1.45
CA ALA A 181 7.98 -29.13 -1.10
C ALA A 181 9.28 -28.47 -1.60
N LEU A 182 10.42 -29.16 -1.51
CA LEU A 182 11.70 -28.67 -2.07
C LEU A 182 11.68 -28.55 -3.60
N VAL A 183 11.03 -29.50 -4.30
CA VAL A 183 10.84 -29.40 -5.76
C VAL A 183 10.04 -28.15 -6.11
N ILE A 184 8.99 -27.85 -5.36
CA ILE A 184 8.18 -26.66 -5.61
C ILE A 184 8.94 -25.37 -5.29
N ALA A 185 9.73 -25.35 -4.21
CA ALA A 185 10.59 -24.21 -3.91
C ALA A 185 11.55 -23.92 -5.08
N ALA A 186 12.12 -24.95 -5.71
CA ALA A 186 12.97 -24.79 -6.89
C ALA A 186 12.20 -24.21 -8.10
N VAL A 187 10.96 -24.66 -8.33
CA VAL A 187 10.09 -24.10 -9.38
C VAL A 187 9.73 -22.64 -9.08
N ALA A 188 9.42 -22.30 -7.83
CA ALA A 188 9.16 -20.92 -7.41
C ALA A 188 10.38 -20.01 -7.65
N VAL A 189 11.61 -20.47 -7.35
CA VAL A 189 12.84 -19.73 -7.70
C VAL A 189 12.96 -19.52 -9.20
N HIS A 190 12.63 -20.53 -10.01
CA HIS A 190 12.66 -20.41 -11.47
C HIS A 190 11.69 -19.34 -11.98
N GLU A 191 10.42 -19.40 -11.57
CA GLU A 191 9.40 -18.42 -11.95
C GLU A 191 9.73 -17.01 -11.43
N GLY A 192 10.29 -16.90 -10.21
CA GLY A 192 10.79 -15.63 -9.67
C GLY A 192 11.88 -15.02 -10.55
N ARG A 193 12.80 -15.84 -11.08
CA ARG A 193 13.83 -15.38 -12.04
C ARG A 193 13.24 -14.97 -13.39
N GLU A 194 12.24 -15.69 -13.90
CA GLU A 194 11.55 -15.31 -15.13
C GLU A 194 10.80 -13.98 -15.00
N ALA A 195 10.03 -13.82 -13.92
CA ALA A 195 9.32 -12.58 -13.60
C ALA A 195 10.28 -11.40 -13.42
N TRP A 196 11.44 -11.62 -12.77
CA TRP A 196 12.47 -10.59 -12.58
C TRP A 196 13.10 -10.12 -13.90
N ARG A 197 13.33 -11.06 -14.83
CA ARG A 197 13.88 -10.77 -16.17
C ARG A 197 12.87 -10.06 -17.08
N GLY A 198 11.57 -10.19 -16.79
CA GLY A 198 10.50 -9.54 -17.54
C GLY A 198 10.35 -10.05 -18.96
N THR A 199 10.75 -11.31 -19.22
CA THR A 199 10.69 -11.91 -20.55
C THR A 199 9.23 -12.14 -20.95
N PRO A 200 8.74 -11.56 -22.06
CA PRO A 200 7.43 -11.94 -22.59
C PRO A 200 7.44 -13.43 -22.94
N ALA A 201 6.37 -14.14 -22.63
CA ALA A 201 6.17 -15.51 -23.10
C ALA A 201 6.37 -15.53 -24.62
N ALA A 202 7.33 -16.34 -25.09
CA ALA A 202 7.67 -16.43 -26.50
C ALA A 202 6.41 -16.72 -27.33
N ALA A 203 6.09 -15.82 -28.26
CA ALA A 203 5.16 -16.16 -29.34
C ALA A 203 5.84 -17.24 -30.22
N PRO A 204 5.10 -18.25 -30.70
CA PRO A 204 5.67 -19.21 -31.65
C PRO A 204 6.10 -18.45 -32.91
N ARG A 205 7.36 -18.63 -33.33
CA ARG A 205 7.92 -18.06 -34.55
C ARG A 205 7.14 -18.61 -35.75
N SER A 206 6.24 -17.82 -36.32
CA SER A 206 5.71 -18.10 -37.66
C SER A 206 6.76 -17.69 -38.68
N SER A 207 7.36 -18.68 -39.34
CA SER A 207 8.16 -18.51 -40.54
C SER A 207 7.29 -17.90 -41.65
N HIS A 208 7.51 -16.63 -41.96
CA HIS A 208 7.06 -16.04 -43.21
C HIS A 208 8.27 -15.65 -44.04
N ARG A 209 8.51 -16.46 -45.08
CA ARG A 209 9.35 -16.13 -46.24
C ARG A 209 8.82 -14.83 -46.86
N PRO A 210 9.68 -13.85 -47.18
CA PRO A 210 9.26 -12.74 -48.02
C PRO A 210 9.17 -13.22 -49.46
N ALA A 211 7.96 -13.25 -50.02
CA ALA A 211 7.76 -13.38 -51.45
C ALA A 211 8.09 -12.02 -52.10
N ALA A 212 9.05 -12.05 -53.02
CA ALA A 212 9.37 -10.93 -53.89
C ALA A 212 8.15 -10.56 -54.75
N THR A 213 7.89 -9.27 -54.90
CA THR A 213 7.02 -8.79 -55.98
C THR A 213 7.68 -7.58 -56.62
N THR A 214 7.91 -7.78 -57.90
CA THR A 214 8.60 -6.97 -58.90
C THR A 214 7.94 -5.62 -59.14
N ALA A 215 8.76 -4.59 -59.26
CA ALA A 215 8.41 -3.31 -59.89
C ALA A 215 8.19 -3.49 -61.40
N PRO A 216 7.58 -2.48 -62.05
CA PRO A 216 8.12 -2.05 -63.33
C PRO A 216 8.42 -0.55 -63.32
N ALA A 217 9.59 -0.22 -63.86
CA ALA A 217 10.00 1.11 -64.24
C ALA A 217 9.38 1.48 -65.61
N ALA A 218 8.96 2.74 -65.75
CA ALA A 218 8.87 3.40 -67.04
C ALA A 218 9.19 4.89 -66.88
N THR A 219 10.18 5.29 -67.67
CA THR A 219 10.72 6.62 -67.99
C THR A 219 9.67 7.54 -68.64
N ASP A 220 9.73 8.86 -68.43
CA ASP A 220 10.45 9.81 -69.30
C ASP A 220 10.07 11.30 -69.04
N ARG A 221 11.07 12.17 -69.23
CA ARG A 221 11.07 13.57 -69.70
C ARG A 221 10.46 14.76 -68.93
N SER A 222 11.42 15.57 -68.43
CA SER A 222 11.65 17.00 -68.72
C SER A 222 10.60 18.08 -68.38
N SER A 223 10.95 18.96 -67.44
CA SER A 223 10.94 20.42 -67.64
C SER A 223 11.75 21.15 -66.56
N ARG A 224 12.44 22.22 -66.98
CA ARG A 224 13.46 23.01 -66.27
C ARG A 224 12.88 23.95 -65.18
N PRO A 225 13.73 24.51 -64.28
CA PRO A 225 13.29 25.29 -63.13
C PRO A 225 13.18 26.80 -63.43
N ALA A 226 12.19 27.46 -62.83
CA ALA A 226 12.06 28.92 -62.84
C ALA A 226 12.58 29.51 -61.52
N ARG A 227 13.53 30.45 -61.63
CA ARG A 227 14.05 31.31 -60.55
C ARG A 227 12.98 32.32 -60.09
N PRO A 228 13.01 32.80 -58.83
CA PRO A 228 12.19 33.92 -58.39
C PRO A 228 12.87 35.28 -58.68
N PRO A 229 12.12 36.37 -58.92
CA PRO A 229 12.67 37.72 -58.88
C PRO A 229 12.56 38.36 -57.49
N GLY A 230 13.43 39.36 -57.30
CA GLY A 230 13.78 40.08 -56.07
C GLY A 230 12.72 40.91 -55.33
N PRO A 231 13.16 41.78 -54.41
CA PRO A 231 12.45 42.15 -53.18
C PRO A 231 11.62 43.44 -53.30
N GLY A 232 10.37 43.40 -52.81
CA GLY A 232 9.45 44.54 -52.78
C GLY A 232 8.97 44.88 -51.37
N VAL A 233 9.60 45.90 -50.79
CA VAL A 233 9.03 47.00 -49.98
C VAL A 233 7.83 46.70 -49.05
N GLY A 234 8.15 46.61 -47.75
CA GLY A 234 7.59 47.49 -46.70
C GLY A 234 6.10 47.44 -46.38
N CYS A 235 5.71 46.55 -45.45
CA CYS A 235 4.49 46.69 -44.65
C CYS A 235 4.84 46.92 -43.16
N PRO A 236 4.05 47.71 -42.41
CA PRO A 236 4.50 48.39 -41.20
C PRO A 236 4.60 47.47 -39.98
N ARG A 237 5.55 47.84 -39.11
CA ARG A 237 5.90 47.27 -37.81
C ARG A 237 4.66 47.01 -36.92
N ALA A 238 4.11 45.81 -36.96
CA ALA A 238 3.14 45.33 -35.96
C ALA A 238 3.44 43.94 -35.40
N ASP A 239 4.61 43.35 -35.72
CA ASP A 239 4.91 41.96 -35.31
C ASP A 239 6.27 41.78 -34.62
N ARG A 240 6.82 42.87 -34.04
CA ARG A 240 8.03 42.82 -33.21
C ARG A 240 7.77 42.77 -31.70
N GLN A 241 6.51 42.67 -31.28
CA GLN A 241 6.12 42.51 -29.87
C GLN A 241 5.59 41.11 -29.53
N ALA A 242 5.31 40.25 -30.52
CA ALA A 242 4.89 38.86 -30.31
C ALA A 242 6.05 37.84 -30.20
N ARG A 243 7.31 38.30 -30.24
CA ARG A 243 8.51 37.43 -30.13
C ARG A 243 9.56 37.93 -29.13
N ARG A 244 9.13 38.48 -28.00
CA ARG A 244 9.99 38.68 -26.82
C ARG A 244 9.25 38.37 -25.52
N VAL A 245 8.96 37.09 -25.29
CA VAL A 245 8.98 36.49 -23.95
C VAL A 245 9.83 35.22 -24.06
N THR A 246 11.15 35.41 -24.17
CA THR A 246 12.16 34.36 -23.94
C THR A 246 12.79 34.62 -22.58
N THR A 247 12.04 34.30 -21.53
CA THR A 247 12.64 33.66 -20.35
C THR A 247 12.06 32.27 -20.35
N GLY A 248 12.83 31.30 -20.84
CA GLY A 248 12.43 29.90 -20.87
C GLY A 248 12.30 29.36 -19.45
N GLU A 249 11.15 29.60 -18.81
CA GLU A 249 10.84 28.98 -17.52
C GLU A 249 10.75 27.48 -17.73
N TRP A 250 11.65 26.74 -17.07
CA TRP A 250 11.69 25.29 -17.14
C TRP A 250 10.35 24.70 -16.68
N PRO A 251 9.63 23.93 -17.52
CA PRO A 251 8.24 23.54 -17.25
C PRO A 251 8.10 22.41 -16.20
N GLY A 252 9.21 22.02 -15.56
CA GLY A 252 9.29 20.88 -14.64
C GLY A 252 9.63 19.57 -15.36
N HIS A 253 10.06 18.56 -14.60
CA HIS A 253 10.48 17.28 -15.17
C HIS A 253 9.32 16.55 -15.85
N GLN A 254 9.56 16.03 -17.05
CA GLN A 254 8.58 15.25 -17.83
C GLN A 254 8.87 13.74 -17.79
N VAL A 255 7.87 12.93 -18.18
CA VAL A 255 8.02 11.47 -18.28
C VAL A 255 9.10 11.14 -19.32
N GLY A 256 10.03 10.25 -18.96
CA GLY A 256 11.19 9.88 -19.77
C GLY A 256 12.49 10.55 -19.32
N GLU A 257 12.42 11.72 -18.66
CA GLU A 257 13.60 12.40 -18.15
C GLU A 257 14.23 11.67 -16.95
N PRO A 258 15.57 11.71 -16.81
CA PRO A 258 16.25 11.22 -15.61
C PRO A 258 15.74 11.87 -14.32
N GLY A 259 15.44 13.17 -14.35
CA GLY A 259 14.97 13.90 -13.18
C GLY A 259 13.58 13.47 -12.69
N PHE A 260 12.65 13.15 -13.60
CA PHE A 260 11.36 12.57 -13.22
C PHE A 260 11.54 11.23 -12.52
N ARG A 261 12.35 10.33 -13.09
CA ARG A 261 12.61 9.00 -12.51
C ARG A 261 13.23 9.12 -11.11
N ARG A 262 14.24 9.98 -10.98
CA ARG A 262 14.94 10.27 -9.73
C ARG A 262 14.03 10.86 -8.66
N ALA A 263 13.24 11.89 -9.00
CA ALA A 263 12.27 12.48 -8.09
C ALA A 263 11.21 11.45 -7.66
N ALA A 264 10.56 10.79 -8.62
CA ALA A 264 9.51 9.80 -8.33
C ALA A 264 10.03 8.64 -7.45
N THR A 265 11.23 8.11 -7.75
CA THR A 265 11.85 7.03 -6.96
C THR A 265 12.27 7.52 -5.58
N GLY A 266 12.84 8.72 -5.49
CA GLY A 266 13.21 9.34 -4.22
C GLY A 266 11.99 9.48 -3.30
N VAL A 267 10.92 10.10 -3.77
CA VAL A 267 9.73 10.30 -2.92
C VAL A 267 9.01 8.97 -2.60
N PHE A 268 9.07 7.97 -3.49
CA PHE A 268 8.61 6.60 -3.20
C PHE A 268 9.37 5.95 -2.03
N LEU A 269 10.70 5.94 -2.09
CA LEU A 269 11.55 5.38 -1.04
C LEU A 269 11.40 6.16 0.27
N ALA A 270 11.23 7.48 0.18
CA ALA A 270 10.94 8.31 1.33
C ALA A 270 9.61 7.91 1.99
N GLY A 271 8.57 7.62 1.19
CA GLY A 271 7.30 7.07 1.67
C GLY A 271 7.45 5.75 2.42
N ILE A 272 8.29 4.83 1.91
CA ILE A 272 8.62 3.56 2.57
C ILE A 272 9.29 3.83 3.92
N ALA A 273 10.36 4.63 3.94
CA ALA A 273 11.13 4.94 5.15
C ALA A 273 10.25 5.46 6.28
N VAL A 274 9.35 6.40 5.96
CA VAL A 274 8.48 7.03 6.95
C VAL A 274 7.52 6.03 7.57
N PHE A 275 6.86 5.23 6.75
CA PHE A 275 5.81 4.34 7.24
C PHE A 275 6.37 3.06 7.88
N VAL A 276 7.55 2.59 7.45
CA VAL A 276 8.30 1.54 8.18
C VAL A 276 8.61 2.02 9.60
N SER A 277 9.26 3.17 9.73
CA SER A 277 9.62 3.75 11.03
C SER A 277 8.40 4.06 11.90
N LEU A 278 7.32 4.55 11.30
CA LEU A 278 6.12 4.93 12.03
C LEU A 278 5.42 3.70 12.66
N TYR A 279 5.27 2.61 11.90
CA TYR A 279 4.41 1.49 12.27
C TYR A 279 5.13 0.19 12.69
N ALA A 280 6.46 0.10 12.56
CA ALA A 280 7.22 -1.07 13.03
C ALA A 280 6.90 -1.47 14.49
N PRO A 281 6.76 -0.54 15.47
CA PRO A 281 6.40 -0.91 16.84
C PRO A 281 5.01 -1.54 17.01
N GLN A 282 4.12 -1.43 16.01
CA GLN A 282 2.74 -1.92 16.14
C GLN A 282 2.64 -3.43 16.25
N SER A 283 3.51 -4.17 15.56
CA SER A 283 3.62 -5.63 15.72
C SER A 283 4.40 -6.04 16.96
N LEU A 284 4.96 -5.09 17.72
CA LEU A 284 5.83 -5.33 18.86
C LEU A 284 5.18 -4.97 20.20
N LEU A 285 3.93 -4.49 20.21
CA LEU A 285 3.31 -3.99 21.44
C LEU A 285 3.30 -5.01 22.59
N PRO A 286 2.94 -6.30 22.36
CA PRO A 286 3.02 -7.31 23.42
C PRO A 286 4.46 -7.59 23.85
N GLU A 287 5.40 -7.57 22.91
CA GLU A 287 6.82 -7.80 23.20
C GLU A 287 7.44 -6.66 24.03
N LEU A 288 7.08 -5.40 23.74
CA LEU A 288 7.50 -4.24 24.53
C LEU A 288 6.93 -4.28 25.95
N THR A 289 5.69 -4.77 26.10
CA THR A 289 5.05 -5.01 27.41
C THR A 289 5.88 -6.01 28.23
N ARG A 290 6.27 -7.15 27.64
CA ARG A 290 7.10 -8.18 28.28
C ARG A 290 8.51 -7.66 28.61
N SER A 291 9.15 -7.01 27.65
CA SER A 291 10.56 -6.59 27.76
C SER A 291 10.79 -5.44 28.74
N PHE A 292 9.84 -4.50 28.85
CA PHE A 292 9.97 -3.34 29.73
C PHE A 292 9.11 -3.43 31.00
N GLY A 293 8.31 -4.49 31.16
CA GLY A 293 7.41 -4.65 32.31
C GLY A 293 6.32 -3.57 32.40
N VAL A 294 5.94 -2.98 31.25
CA VAL A 294 4.95 -1.90 31.18
C VAL A 294 3.57 -2.45 30.84
N SER A 295 2.50 -1.73 31.17
CA SER A 295 1.14 -2.17 30.85
C SER A 295 0.86 -2.14 29.33
N PRO A 296 -0.17 -2.87 28.84
CA PRO A 296 -0.62 -2.75 27.45
C PRO A 296 -0.96 -1.29 27.09
N ALA A 297 -1.62 -0.56 28.00
CA ALA A 297 -1.90 0.86 27.85
C ALA A 297 -0.62 1.69 27.66
N ALA A 298 0.39 1.48 28.50
CA ALA A 298 1.67 2.16 28.36
C ALA A 298 2.34 1.81 27.02
N SER A 299 2.41 0.53 26.63
CA SER A 299 3.07 0.12 25.38
C SER A 299 2.52 0.83 24.14
N THR A 300 1.20 1.10 24.08
CA THR A 300 0.58 1.82 22.94
C THR A 300 1.10 3.26 22.79
N LEU A 301 1.66 3.86 23.85
CA LEU A 301 2.28 5.18 23.80
C LEU A 301 3.47 5.22 22.83
N ALA A 302 4.14 4.10 22.54
CA ALA A 302 5.20 4.05 21.53
C ALA A 302 4.71 4.46 20.13
N ILE A 303 3.41 4.28 19.84
CA ILE A 303 2.77 4.73 18.59
C ILE A 303 2.10 6.08 18.81
N SER A 304 1.41 6.27 19.94
CA SER A 304 0.66 7.48 20.23
C SER A 304 1.56 8.71 20.37
N ALA A 305 2.71 8.59 21.03
CA ALA A 305 3.68 9.68 21.15
C ALA A 305 4.24 10.09 19.78
N THR A 306 4.56 9.12 18.92
CA THR A 306 5.05 9.37 17.56
C THR A 306 3.99 10.04 16.69
N THR A 307 2.75 9.55 16.71
CA THR A 307 1.67 10.12 15.88
C THR A 307 1.21 11.49 16.38
N GLY A 308 1.20 11.70 17.71
CA GLY A 308 0.93 13.02 18.30
C GLY A 308 2.01 14.04 17.95
N ALA A 309 3.28 13.67 18.11
CA ALA A 309 4.40 14.53 17.71
C ALA A 309 4.45 14.77 16.19
N LEU A 310 4.06 13.79 15.38
CA LEU A 310 3.92 13.94 13.94
C LEU A 310 2.82 14.93 13.58
N ALA A 311 1.67 14.90 14.26
CA ALA A 311 0.61 15.88 14.07
C ALA A 311 1.12 17.31 14.33
N VAL A 312 1.82 17.52 15.44
CA VAL A 312 2.46 18.81 15.75
C VAL A 312 3.49 19.18 14.68
N GLY A 313 4.34 18.24 14.27
CA GLY A 313 5.36 18.43 13.25
C GLY A 313 4.77 18.85 11.90
N LEU A 314 3.59 18.36 11.51
CA LEU A 314 2.91 18.77 10.26
C LEU A 314 2.58 20.27 10.26
N LEU A 315 2.22 20.84 11.41
CA LEU A 315 1.90 22.27 11.55
C LEU A 315 3.17 23.15 11.53
N VAL A 316 4.32 22.60 11.92
CA VAL A 316 5.59 23.35 12.02
C VAL A 316 6.43 23.22 10.75
N LEU A 317 6.71 21.98 10.32
CA LEU A 317 7.66 21.69 9.24
C LEU A 317 7.11 22.04 7.85
N GLY A 318 5.78 22.04 7.66
CA GLY A 318 5.15 22.49 6.42
C GLY A 318 5.45 23.97 6.13
N PRO A 319 5.00 24.92 6.97
CA PRO A 319 5.33 26.34 6.82
C PRO A 319 6.83 26.62 6.83
N LEU A 320 7.62 25.85 7.59
CA LEU A 320 9.06 26.02 7.59
C LEU A 320 9.68 25.70 6.23
N SER A 321 9.17 24.69 5.54
CA SER A 321 9.61 24.33 4.18
C SER A 321 9.20 25.36 3.12
N ASP A 322 8.11 26.12 3.34
CA ASP A 322 7.71 27.25 2.49
C ASP A 322 8.73 28.40 2.55
N ARG A 323 9.53 28.49 3.62
CA ARG A 323 10.56 29.53 3.81
C ARG A 323 11.98 29.09 3.49
N ARG A 324 12.40 27.93 4.03
CA ARG A 324 13.80 27.46 3.95
C ARG A 324 14.08 26.53 2.76
N GLY A 325 13.06 26.18 1.98
CA GLY A 325 13.17 25.29 0.82
C GLY A 325 12.70 23.87 1.11
N ARG A 326 12.17 23.22 0.06
CA ARG A 326 11.56 21.89 0.13
C ARG A 326 12.58 20.79 0.44
N THR A 327 13.61 20.66 -0.40
CA THR A 327 14.56 19.54 -0.35
C THR A 327 15.42 19.54 0.91
N GLY A 328 15.73 20.71 1.47
CA GLY A 328 16.47 20.84 2.73
C GLY A 328 15.71 20.21 3.90
N ILE A 329 14.44 20.60 4.08
CA ILE A 329 13.58 20.01 5.12
C ILE A 329 13.38 18.51 4.88
N LEU A 330 13.17 18.10 3.63
CA LEU A 330 12.95 16.69 3.27
C LEU A 330 14.17 15.81 3.65
N HIS A 331 15.39 16.25 3.30
CA HIS A 331 16.63 15.55 3.68
C HIS A 331 16.88 15.57 5.19
N ALA A 332 16.70 16.72 5.85
CA ALA A 332 16.90 16.83 7.29
C ALA A 332 15.95 15.92 8.09
N SER A 333 14.68 15.88 7.69
CA SER A 333 13.67 15.00 8.30
C SER A 333 14.00 13.52 8.13
N LEU A 334 14.42 13.09 6.93
CA LEU A 334 14.83 11.70 6.69
C LEU A 334 16.09 11.32 7.48
N ALA A 335 17.11 12.17 7.47
CA ALA A 335 18.36 11.92 8.18
C ALA A 335 18.12 11.83 9.69
N ALA A 336 17.36 12.77 10.26
CA ALA A 336 16.98 12.74 11.67
C ALA A 336 16.14 11.50 12.01
N SER A 337 15.17 11.15 11.16
CA SER A 337 14.32 9.96 11.37
C SER A 337 15.13 8.66 11.35
N ALA A 338 16.13 8.56 10.46
CA ALA A 338 17.02 7.41 10.33
C ALA A 338 17.97 7.29 11.54
N ALA A 339 18.58 8.40 11.97
CA ALA A 339 19.41 8.42 13.17
C ALA A 339 18.59 8.03 14.42
N LEU A 340 17.40 8.61 14.58
CA LEU A 340 16.50 8.27 15.67
C LEU A 340 16.05 6.80 15.62
N ALA A 341 15.82 6.23 14.43
CA ALA A 341 15.48 4.81 14.31
C ALA A 341 16.57 3.89 14.87
N VAL A 342 17.84 4.21 14.60
CA VAL A 342 18.98 3.47 15.16
C VAL A 342 19.04 3.65 16.68
N LEU A 343 18.90 4.87 17.18
CA LEU A 343 18.90 5.14 18.63
C LEU A 343 17.74 4.42 19.35
N ILE A 344 16.57 4.35 18.73
CA ILE A 344 15.40 3.63 19.27
C ILE A 344 15.68 2.13 19.41
N ALA A 345 16.33 1.51 18.42
CA ALA A 345 16.70 0.09 18.48
C ALA A 345 17.71 -0.20 19.61
N LEU A 346 18.44 0.83 20.07
CA LEU A 346 19.42 0.75 21.15
C LEU A 346 18.88 1.29 22.49
N ALA A 347 17.61 1.69 22.56
CA ALA A 347 17.06 2.36 23.74
C ALA A 347 17.19 1.46 24.98
N PRO A 348 17.79 1.94 26.09
CA PRO A 348 18.03 1.12 27.28
C PRO A 348 16.78 1.01 28.16
N THR A 349 15.96 2.05 28.23
CA THR A 349 14.76 2.10 29.07
C THR A 349 13.53 2.52 28.27
N TRP A 350 12.35 2.28 28.87
CA TRP A 350 11.06 2.58 28.29
C TRP A 350 10.86 4.09 28.03
N GLU A 351 11.28 4.92 28.97
CA GLU A 351 11.17 6.39 28.91
C GLU A 351 12.03 6.94 27.78
N VAL A 352 13.27 6.44 27.65
CA VAL A 352 14.17 6.82 26.55
C VAL A 352 13.55 6.44 25.21
N LEU A 353 13.00 5.22 25.10
CA LEU A 353 12.29 4.78 23.91
C LEU A 353 11.14 5.74 23.58
N LEU A 354 10.30 6.11 24.55
CA LEU A 354 9.18 7.02 24.33
C LEU A 354 9.60 8.42 23.89
N VAL A 355 10.63 9.00 24.53
CA VAL A 355 11.16 10.31 24.15
C VAL A 355 11.68 10.27 22.72
N LEU A 356 12.50 9.27 22.37
CA LEU A 356 13.02 9.09 21.02
C LEU A 356 11.91 8.88 20.00
N ARG A 357 10.85 8.15 20.36
CA ARG A 357 9.65 7.95 19.53
C ARG A 357 8.87 9.24 19.29
N GLY A 358 8.77 10.11 20.28
CA GLY A 358 8.21 11.45 20.12
C GLY A 358 9.05 12.31 19.16
N LEU A 359 10.36 12.38 19.39
CA LEU A 359 11.29 13.10 18.51
C LEU A 359 11.24 12.58 17.07
N GLN A 360 11.18 11.24 16.90
CA GLN A 360 11.08 10.61 15.60
C GLN A 360 9.76 10.98 14.92
N GLY A 361 8.65 11.01 15.65
CA GLY A 361 7.35 11.45 15.13
C GLY A 361 7.40 12.85 14.53
N PHE A 362 8.01 13.79 15.27
CA PHE A 362 8.20 15.16 14.79
C PHE A 362 9.08 15.20 13.52
N ALA A 363 10.22 14.48 13.52
CA ALA A 363 11.12 14.42 12.38
C ALA A 363 10.42 13.84 11.12
N LEU A 364 9.65 12.76 11.29
CA LEU A 364 8.90 12.09 10.23
C LEU A 364 7.88 13.01 9.55
N ALA A 365 7.33 14.00 10.27
CA ALA A 365 6.30 14.89 9.76
C ALA A 365 6.74 15.76 8.57
N GLY A 366 8.04 16.06 8.45
CA GLY A 366 8.55 16.88 7.35
C GLY A 366 8.35 16.22 6.00
N LEU A 367 8.24 14.90 5.93
CA LEU A 367 7.97 14.22 4.66
C LEU A 367 6.54 14.43 4.15
N PRO A 368 5.48 13.99 4.86
CA PRO A 368 4.11 14.19 4.40
C PRO A 368 3.75 15.67 4.25
N ALA A 369 4.39 16.57 5.02
CA ALA A 369 4.20 18.01 4.87
C ALA A 369 4.76 18.56 3.56
N VAL A 370 5.88 18.02 3.05
CA VAL A 370 6.67 18.65 1.97
C VAL A 370 6.64 17.86 0.66
N ALA A 371 6.51 16.54 0.70
CA ALA A 371 6.65 15.64 -0.44
C ALA A 371 5.69 15.99 -1.60
N VAL A 372 4.41 16.21 -1.31
CA VAL A 372 3.41 16.54 -2.34
C VAL A 372 3.65 17.93 -2.93
N ALA A 373 4.08 18.89 -2.10
CA ALA A 373 4.42 20.24 -2.56
C ALA A 373 5.63 20.18 -3.50
N TYR A 374 6.71 19.51 -3.10
CA TYR A 374 7.89 19.27 -3.93
C TYR A 374 7.53 18.61 -5.28
N LEU A 375 6.70 17.57 -5.29
CA LEU A 375 6.31 16.89 -6.54
C LEU A 375 5.48 17.79 -7.46
N ARG A 376 4.63 18.66 -6.92
CA ARG A 376 3.86 19.64 -7.71
C ARG A 376 4.76 20.76 -8.23
N GLU A 377 5.71 21.18 -7.40
CA GLU A 377 6.66 22.25 -7.69
C GLU A 377 7.80 21.80 -8.59
N GLU A 378 8.14 20.53 -8.75
CA GLU A 378 9.30 20.13 -9.59
C GLU A 378 8.92 19.28 -10.81
N LEU A 379 7.72 18.70 -10.84
CA LEU A 379 7.24 17.92 -11.98
C LEU A 379 6.27 18.71 -12.86
N HIS A 380 6.22 18.33 -14.13
CA HIS A 380 5.22 18.87 -15.05
C HIS A 380 3.79 18.51 -14.59
N PRO A 381 2.80 19.42 -14.65
CA PRO A 381 1.44 19.19 -14.14
C PRO A 381 0.75 17.92 -14.66
N ARG A 382 1.05 17.52 -15.91
CA ARG A 382 0.53 16.29 -16.53
C ARG A 382 1.01 15.01 -15.82
N VAL A 383 2.14 15.05 -15.11
CA VAL A 383 2.80 13.85 -14.55
C VAL A 383 2.91 13.89 -13.02
N SER A 384 2.69 15.03 -12.37
CA SER A 384 2.75 15.16 -10.90
C SER A 384 1.79 14.21 -10.17
N SER A 385 0.58 14.01 -10.70
CA SER A 385 -0.41 13.08 -10.11
C SER A 385 0.08 11.63 -10.11
N ARG A 386 0.82 11.21 -11.15
CA ARG A 386 1.43 9.88 -11.26
C ARG A 386 2.50 9.69 -10.19
N ALA A 387 3.37 10.68 -9.98
CA ALA A 387 4.41 10.62 -8.97
C ALA A 387 3.86 10.69 -7.53
N ILE A 388 2.82 11.51 -7.29
CA ILE A 388 2.10 11.55 -6.01
C ILE A 388 1.48 10.18 -5.72
N GLY A 389 0.86 9.55 -6.71
CA GLY A 389 0.34 8.19 -6.57
C GLY A 389 1.42 7.16 -6.23
N LEU A 390 2.63 7.31 -6.80
CA LEU A 390 3.76 6.46 -6.45
C LEU A 390 4.21 6.69 -5.00
N TYR A 391 4.35 7.95 -4.57
CA TYR A 391 4.61 8.27 -3.16
C TYR A 391 3.61 7.61 -2.21
N VAL A 392 2.31 7.71 -2.50
CA VAL A 392 1.24 7.08 -1.72
C VAL A 392 1.34 5.55 -1.72
N SER A 393 1.77 4.92 -2.82
CA SER A 393 2.05 3.48 -2.80
C SER A 393 3.25 3.11 -1.92
N GLY A 394 4.26 3.97 -1.86
CA GLY A 394 5.42 3.79 -0.99
C GLY A 394 5.06 3.80 0.49
N THR A 395 4.12 4.67 0.91
CA THR A 395 3.64 4.69 2.29
C THR A 395 2.86 3.42 2.66
N ALA A 396 2.05 2.89 1.75
CA ALA A 396 1.35 1.61 1.94
C ALA A 396 2.33 0.44 2.09
N ILE A 397 3.31 0.34 1.19
CA ILE A 397 4.36 -0.68 1.24
C ILE A 397 5.16 -0.55 2.53
N GLY A 398 5.59 0.67 2.89
CA GLY A 398 6.36 0.87 4.11
C GLY A 398 5.61 0.47 5.37
N GLY A 399 4.31 0.78 5.45
CA GLY A 399 3.48 0.40 6.59
C GLY A 399 3.27 -1.11 6.69
N LEU A 400 3.18 -1.79 5.56
CA LEU A 400 3.09 -3.26 5.52
C LEU A 400 4.43 -3.90 5.88
N SER A 401 5.52 -3.49 5.20
CA SER A 401 6.86 -4.02 5.42
C SER A 401 7.33 -3.79 6.86
N GLY A 402 7.06 -2.63 7.45
CA GLY A 402 7.42 -2.36 8.85
C GLY A 402 6.82 -3.39 9.81
N ARG A 403 5.57 -3.78 9.62
CA ARG A 403 4.87 -4.71 10.51
C ARG A 403 5.21 -6.17 10.24
N LEU A 404 5.32 -6.55 8.97
CA LEU A 404 5.72 -7.91 8.58
C LEU A 404 7.16 -8.18 9.00
N VAL A 405 8.10 -7.32 8.58
CA VAL A 405 9.53 -7.49 8.88
C VAL A 405 9.77 -7.46 10.38
N SER A 406 9.15 -6.54 11.12
CA SER A 406 9.30 -6.50 12.57
C SER A 406 8.67 -7.72 13.25
N GLY A 407 7.53 -8.24 12.81
CA GLY A 407 6.95 -9.48 13.33
C GLY A 407 7.90 -10.67 13.19
N PHE A 408 8.44 -10.90 11.99
CA PHE A 408 9.39 -11.99 11.73
C PHE A 408 10.72 -11.83 12.49
N LEU A 409 11.30 -10.63 12.48
CA LEU A 409 12.59 -10.38 13.14
C LEU A 409 12.51 -10.45 14.68
N THR A 410 11.30 -10.32 15.25
CA THR A 410 11.08 -10.48 16.69
C THR A 410 11.35 -11.90 17.14
N GLU A 411 10.98 -12.89 16.32
CA GLU A 411 11.23 -14.31 16.65
C GLU A 411 12.72 -14.67 16.62
N VAL A 412 13.55 -13.90 15.90
CA VAL A 412 14.99 -14.16 15.77
C VAL A 412 15.79 -13.60 16.95
N GLY A 413 15.44 -12.42 17.46
CA GLY A 413 16.23 -11.74 18.49
C GLY A 413 15.48 -10.66 19.27
N GLY A 414 14.16 -10.78 19.37
CA GLY A 414 13.29 -9.88 20.12
C GLY A 414 13.06 -8.52 19.44
N TRP A 415 12.55 -7.57 20.21
CA TRP A 415 12.17 -6.27 19.66
C TRP A 415 13.36 -5.44 19.14
N ARG A 416 14.59 -5.67 19.65
CA ARG A 416 15.78 -4.94 19.19
C ARG A 416 16.19 -5.30 17.78
N THR A 417 16.18 -6.58 17.42
CA THR A 417 16.42 -7.02 16.04
C THR A 417 15.33 -6.52 15.11
N ALA A 418 14.07 -6.54 15.58
CA ALA A 418 12.94 -6.04 14.81
C ALA A 418 13.03 -4.53 14.50
N LEU A 419 13.33 -3.71 15.50
CA LEU A 419 13.52 -2.26 15.30
C LEU A 419 14.84 -1.95 14.58
N GLY A 420 15.89 -2.76 14.79
CA GLY A 420 17.16 -2.66 14.08
C GLY A 420 17.01 -2.92 12.57
N GLY A 421 16.24 -3.93 12.18
CA GLY A 421 15.90 -4.18 10.77
C GLY A 421 15.08 -3.04 10.14
N ALA A 422 14.09 -2.52 10.87
CA ALA A 422 13.34 -1.34 10.44
C ALA A 422 14.23 -0.09 10.31
N ALA A 423 15.20 0.08 11.22
CA ALA A 423 16.19 1.15 11.17
C ALA A 423 17.12 1.01 9.95
N ALA A 424 17.65 -0.20 9.68
CA ALA A 424 18.48 -0.47 8.52
C ALA A 424 17.76 -0.14 7.20
N LEU A 425 16.48 -0.55 7.07
CA LEU A 425 15.65 -0.22 5.91
C LEU A 425 15.43 1.29 5.78
N THR A 426 15.18 1.98 6.90
CA THR A 426 14.99 3.43 6.94
C THR A 426 16.27 4.18 6.55
N VAL A 427 17.43 3.75 7.06
CA VAL A 427 18.76 4.30 6.71
C VAL A 427 19.04 4.09 5.23
N GLY A 428 18.84 2.88 4.70
CA GLY A 428 19.02 2.58 3.29
C GLY A 428 18.15 3.46 2.39
N CYS A 429 16.88 3.65 2.76
CA CYS A 429 15.99 4.57 2.05
C CYS A 429 16.45 6.04 2.18
N ALA A 430 16.88 6.49 3.36
CA ALA A 430 17.35 7.87 3.56
C ALA A 430 18.61 8.17 2.72
N VAL A 431 19.58 7.24 2.67
CA VAL A 431 20.77 7.34 1.81
C VAL A 431 20.35 7.38 0.35
N ALA A 432 19.49 6.46 -0.09
CA ALA A 432 19.01 6.42 -1.47
C ALA A 432 18.29 7.73 -1.85
N VAL A 433 17.45 8.29 -0.98
CA VAL A 433 16.81 9.59 -1.22
C VAL A 433 17.84 10.70 -1.33
N ARG A 434 18.83 10.74 -0.44
CA ARG A 434 19.89 11.77 -0.46
C ARG A 434 20.69 11.77 -1.77
N LEU A 435 20.87 10.60 -2.38
CA LEU A 435 21.57 10.41 -3.65
C LEU A 435 20.67 10.65 -4.87
N LEU A 436 19.40 10.25 -4.79
CA LEU A 436 18.48 10.28 -5.92
C LEU A 436 17.76 11.62 -6.06
N LEU A 437 17.30 12.23 -4.96
CA LEU A 437 16.36 13.36 -4.99
C LEU A 437 17.01 14.61 -5.62
N PRO A 438 16.49 15.11 -6.76
CA PRO A 438 17.06 16.29 -7.40
C PRO A 438 16.81 17.56 -6.56
N PRO A 439 17.72 18.54 -6.60
CA PRO A 439 17.55 19.81 -5.89
C PRO A 439 16.32 20.57 -6.42
N SER A 440 15.65 21.32 -5.55
CA SER A 440 14.51 22.15 -5.96
C SER A 440 14.99 23.28 -6.87
N ARG A 441 14.35 23.45 -8.03
CA ARG A 441 14.68 24.49 -9.02
C ARG A 441 13.59 25.55 -9.15
N ARG A 442 12.33 25.22 -8.83
CA ARG A 442 11.19 26.17 -8.93
C ARG A 442 10.69 26.64 -7.56
N PHE A 443 11.47 26.42 -6.50
CA PHE A 443 11.11 26.90 -5.17
C PHE A 443 11.23 28.42 -5.12
N ILE A 444 10.10 29.08 -4.87
CA ILE A 444 10.04 30.51 -4.57
C ILE A 444 9.67 30.61 -3.08
N PRO A 445 10.51 31.20 -2.22
CA PRO A 445 10.18 31.40 -0.81
C PRO A 445 8.87 32.19 -0.68
N VAL A 446 7.91 31.65 0.09
CA VAL A 446 6.65 32.34 0.36
C VAL A 446 6.57 32.67 1.84
N ASP A 447 6.64 33.95 2.19
CA ASP A 447 6.53 34.34 3.59
C ASP A 447 5.06 34.43 4.04
N ARG A 448 4.58 33.36 4.68
CA ARG A 448 3.19 33.24 5.16
C ARG A 448 3.04 33.43 6.67
N ALA A 449 4.08 33.87 7.39
CA ALA A 449 4.12 33.94 8.86
C ALA A 449 2.92 34.64 9.50
N GLY A 450 2.65 35.89 9.10
CA GLY A 450 1.60 36.73 9.68
C GLY A 450 0.18 36.40 9.19
N ARG A 451 0.05 35.59 8.13
CA ARG A 451 -1.25 35.14 7.59
C ARG A 451 -1.61 33.72 8.02
N LEU A 452 -0.65 32.92 8.50
CA LEU A 452 -0.88 31.52 8.87
C LEU A 452 -1.90 31.39 10.01
N LEU A 453 -1.79 32.17 11.09
CA LEU A 453 -2.74 32.13 12.22
C LEU A 453 -4.15 32.58 11.80
N ARG A 454 -4.25 33.64 10.99
CA ARG A 454 -5.54 34.12 10.44
C ARG A 454 -6.17 33.10 9.48
N GLN A 455 -5.36 32.47 8.63
CA GLN A 455 -5.80 31.43 7.69
C GLN A 455 -6.14 30.12 8.41
N LEU A 456 -5.43 29.77 9.49
CA LEU A 456 -5.76 28.63 10.36
C LEU A 456 -7.11 28.87 11.00
N GLY A 457 -7.34 30.05 11.58
CA GLY A 457 -8.65 30.44 12.12
C GLY A 457 -9.78 30.35 11.08
N ALA A 458 -9.53 30.78 9.84
CA ALA A 458 -10.51 30.70 8.75
C ALA A 458 -10.92 29.25 8.39
N ALA A 459 -10.05 28.26 8.61
CA ALA A 459 -10.39 26.85 8.38
C ALA A 459 -11.36 26.27 9.43
N PHE A 460 -11.44 26.89 10.62
CA PHE A 460 -12.41 26.52 11.66
C PHE A 460 -13.76 27.25 11.54
N THR A 461 -13.97 28.06 10.50
CA THR A 461 -15.23 28.80 10.30
C THR A 461 -16.28 28.04 9.49
N ASP A 462 -15.88 27.02 8.73
CA ASP A 462 -16.82 26.22 7.92
C ASP A 462 -17.25 24.98 8.70
N PRO A 463 -18.53 24.88 9.14
CA PRO A 463 -19.01 23.73 9.90
C PRO A 463 -18.83 22.40 9.16
N ALA A 464 -18.85 22.41 7.82
CA ALA A 464 -18.61 21.21 7.04
C ALA A 464 -17.14 20.76 7.09
N LEU A 465 -16.19 21.71 7.11
CA LEU A 465 -14.76 21.36 7.28
C LEU A 465 -14.49 20.84 8.69
N LEU A 466 -15.08 21.48 9.72
CA LEU A 466 -14.99 21.00 11.10
C LEU A 466 -15.51 19.57 11.25
N ALA A 467 -16.68 19.29 10.67
CA ALA A 467 -17.24 17.94 10.70
C ALA A 467 -16.34 16.94 9.95
N LEU A 468 -15.73 17.31 8.82
CA LEU A 468 -14.78 16.45 8.11
C LEU A 468 -13.48 16.22 8.89
N TYR A 469 -13.01 17.21 9.66
CA TYR A 469 -11.88 17.05 10.58
C TYR A 469 -12.22 16.11 11.73
N GLY A 470 -13.42 16.23 12.30
CA GLY A 470 -13.94 15.29 13.31
C GLY A 470 -14.05 13.86 12.76
N VAL A 471 -14.55 13.70 11.54
CA VAL A 471 -14.58 12.41 10.83
C VAL A 471 -13.18 11.83 10.67
N ALA A 472 -12.17 12.65 10.32
CA ALA A 472 -10.78 12.21 10.22
C ALA A 472 -10.25 11.64 11.54
N ALA A 473 -10.48 12.36 12.64
CA ALA A 473 -10.02 11.97 13.96
C ALA A 473 -10.71 10.69 14.45
N LEU A 474 -12.04 10.59 14.28
CA LEU A 474 -12.83 9.44 14.72
C LEU A 474 -12.54 8.18 13.89
N LEU A 475 -12.46 8.31 12.56
CA LEU A 475 -12.08 7.20 11.67
C LEU A 475 -10.73 6.62 12.08
N MET A 476 -9.72 7.48 12.22
CA MET A 476 -8.37 7.02 12.55
C MET A 476 -8.27 6.51 13.98
N GLY A 477 -8.96 7.16 14.93
CA GLY A 477 -9.00 6.72 16.32
C GLY A 477 -9.58 5.32 16.47
N GLY A 478 -10.74 5.05 15.86
CA GLY A 478 -11.37 3.73 15.89
C GLY A 478 -10.53 2.66 15.16
N PHE A 479 -9.96 3.01 14.00
CA PHE A 479 -9.12 2.10 13.22
C PHE A 479 -7.85 1.68 13.97
N VAL A 480 -7.12 2.67 14.51
CA VAL A 480 -5.90 2.42 15.29
C VAL A 480 -6.21 1.69 16.58
N ALA A 481 -7.37 1.94 17.19
CA ALA A 481 -7.76 1.25 18.40
C ALA A 481 -7.84 -0.27 18.20
N VAL A 482 -8.53 -0.70 17.14
CA VAL A 482 -8.63 -2.12 16.79
C VAL A 482 -7.25 -2.69 16.48
N TYR A 483 -6.46 -2.01 15.64
CA TYR A 483 -5.16 -2.54 15.18
C TYR A 483 -4.05 -2.52 16.24
N ASN A 484 -4.14 -1.67 17.27
CA ASN A 484 -3.25 -1.73 18.42
C ASN A 484 -3.63 -2.86 19.38
N ALA A 485 -4.92 -3.07 19.61
CA ALA A 485 -5.40 -4.09 20.54
C ALA A 485 -5.37 -5.51 19.95
N VAL A 486 -5.50 -5.65 18.62
CA VAL A 486 -5.58 -6.96 17.97
C VAL A 486 -4.32 -7.79 18.16
N THR A 487 -3.16 -7.13 18.28
CA THR A 487 -1.89 -7.83 18.52
C THR A 487 -1.89 -8.50 19.89
N PHE A 488 -2.36 -7.81 20.93
CA PHE A 488 -2.58 -8.42 22.24
C PHE A 488 -3.59 -9.55 22.19
N ARG A 489 -4.73 -9.34 21.51
CA ARG A 489 -5.79 -10.35 21.44
C ARG A 489 -5.31 -11.64 20.81
N LEU A 490 -4.60 -11.54 19.68
CA LEU A 490 -4.18 -12.71 18.92
C LEU A 490 -3.00 -13.45 19.58
N GLU A 491 -2.13 -12.76 20.33
CA GLU A 491 -1.09 -13.42 21.13
C GLU A 491 -1.63 -14.03 22.43
N SER A 492 -2.79 -13.58 22.91
CA SER A 492 -3.44 -14.12 24.13
C SER A 492 -4.35 -15.33 23.84
N PRO A 493 -4.65 -16.17 24.86
CA PRO A 493 -5.70 -17.18 24.74
C PRO A 493 -7.04 -16.55 24.32
N PRO A 494 -7.84 -17.22 23.46
CA PRO A 494 -7.71 -18.61 23.01
C PRO A 494 -6.84 -18.81 21.75
N TYR A 495 -6.26 -17.74 21.17
CA TYR A 495 -5.59 -17.83 19.87
C TYR A 495 -4.10 -18.16 19.99
N SER A 496 -3.40 -17.56 20.95
CA SER A 496 -1.99 -17.84 21.25
C SER A 496 -1.06 -17.87 20.02
N LEU A 497 -1.29 -16.95 19.08
CA LEU A 497 -0.51 -16.84 17.84
C LEU A 497 0.89 -16.29 18.11
N THR A 498 1.85 -16.65 17.26
CA THR A 498 3.19 -16.07 17.30
C THR A 498 3.21 -14.66 16.67
N PRO A 499 4.20 -13.81 17.02
CA PRO A 499 4.31 -12.46 16.46
C PRO A 499 4.37 -12.43 14.92
N ALA A 500 5.01 -13.42 14.29
CA ALA A 500 5.05 -13.49 12.82
C ALA A 500 3.64 -13.70 12.22
N LEU A 501 2.84 -14.61 12.80
CA LEU A 501 1.47 -14.88 12.34
C LEU A 501 0.55 -13.67 12.57
N VAL A 502 0.68 -13.00 13.72
CA VAL A 502 -0.04 -11.74 13.99
C VAL A 502 0.34 -10.66 12.98
N GLY A 503 1.60 -10.61 12.55
CA GLY A 503 2.07 -9.72 11.49
C GLY A 503 1.31 -9.85 10.17
N LEU A 504 0.85 -11.06 9.82
CA LEU A 504 0.11 -11.33 8.57
C LEU A 504 -1.23 -10.61 8.49
N VAL A 505 -1.85 -10.34 9.64
CA VAL A 505 -3.13 -9.63 9.73
C VAL A 505 -3.09 -8.27 9.03
N PHE A 506 -1.91 -7.64 8.98
CA PHE A 506 -1.73 -6.35 8.32
C PHE A 506 -1.79 -6.41 6.79
N LEU A 507 -1.77 -7.61 6.19
CA LEU A 507 -2.05 -7.79 4.76
C LEU A 507 -3.47 -7.37 4.38
N ALA A 508 -4.40 -7.34 5.34
CA ALA A 508 -5.73 -6.75 5.15
C ALA A 508 -5.67 -5.30 4.61
N TYR A 509 -4.57 -4.57 4.83
CA TYR A 509 -4.38 -3.21 4.31
C TYR A 509 -4.29 -3.18 2.78
N LEU A 510 -3.94 -4.29 2.13
CA LEU A 510 -3.97 -4.42 0.67
C LEU A 510 -5.41 -4.31 0.15
N LEU A 511 -6.35 -4.98 0.81
CA LEU A 511 -7.79 -4.87 0.52
C LEU A 511 -8.28 -3.44 0.72
N GLY A 512 -7.89 -2.82 1.83
CA GLY A 512 -8.16 -1.41 2.10
C GLY A 512 -7.66 -0.50 0.98
N SER A 513 -6.39 -0.65 0.60
CA SER A 513 -5.77 0.14 -0.47
C SER A 513 -6.48 -0.02 -1.82
N ALA A 514 -6.94 -1.22 -2.14
CA ALA A 514 -7.71 -1.51 -3.35
C ALA A 514 -9.15 -0.93 -3.30
N SER A 515 -9.72 -0.77 -2.11
CA SER A 515 -11.09 -0.24 -1.93
C SER A 515 -11.22 1.26 -2.19
N SER A 516 -10.18 2.05 -1.86
CA SER A 516 -10.22 3.52 -1.90
C SER A 516 -10.49 4.10 -3.29
N PRO A 517 -9.84 3.65 -4.39
CA PRO A 517 -10.17 4.11 -5.75
C PRO A 517 -11.61 3.78 -6.17
N THR A 518 -12.10 2.61 -5.78
CA THR A 518 -13.46 2.13 -6.09
C THR A 518 -14.49 2.99 -5.36
N ALA A 519 -14.25 3.31 -4.09
CA ALA A 519 -15.08 4.21 -3.31
C ALA A 519 -15.06 5.65 -3.87
N GLY A 520 -13.89 6.14 -4.32
CA GLY A 520 -13.78 7.42 -5.02
C GLY A 520 -14.64 7.49 -6.27
N TRP A 521 -14.56 6.46 -7.13
CA TRP A 521 -15.42 6.35 -8.32
C TRP A 521 -16.90 6.29 -7.98
N LEU A 522 -17.28 5.54 -6.94
CA LEU A 522 -18.67 5.47 -6.48
C LEU A 522 -19.13 6.83 -5.96
N ALA A 523 -18.25 7.56 -5.27
CA ALA A 523 -18.54 8.88 -4.73
C ALA A 523 -18.69 9.95 -5.81
N ASP A 524 -18.04 9.78 -6.97
CA ASP A 524 -18.24 10.64 -8.14
C ASP A 524 -19.61 10.40 -8.81
N ARG A 525 -20.19 9.18 -8.68
CA ARG A 525 -21.50 8.82 -9.26
C ARG A 525 -22.68 9.04 -8.30
N ALA A 526 -22.60 8.47 -7.11
CA ALA A 526 -23.66 8.49 -6.10
C ALA A 526 -23.50 9.63 -5.09
N GLY A 527 -22.39 10.37 -5.15
CA GLY A 527 -22.10 11.48 -4.25
C GLY A 527 -21.39 11.05 -2.96
N ARG A 528 -20.47 11.91 -2.50
CA ARG A 528 -19.69 11.73 -1.26
C ARG A 528 -20.57 11.56 -0.01
N ARG A 529 -21.75 12.19 0.00
CA ARG A 529 -22.71 12.16 1.13
C ARG A 529 -23.37 10.80 1.32
N VAL A 530 -23.43 9.97 0.29
CA VAL A 530 -23.99 8.61 0.36
C VAL A 530 -22.88 7.60 0.62
N VAL A 531 -21.75 7.76 -0.08
CA VAL A 531 -20.66 6.77 -0.02
C VAL A 531 -19.94 6.75 1.32
N VAL A 532 -19.65 7.90 1.94
CA VAL A 532 -18.93 7.91 3.23
C VAL A 532 -19.73 7.20 4.34
N PRO A 533 -21.04 7.49 4.57
CA PRO A 533 -21.85 6.73 5.51
C PRO A 533 -21.88 5.23 5.22
N LEU A 534 -22.01 4.81 3.96
CA LEU A 534 -21.99 3.40 3.59
C LEU A 534 -20.67 2.73 3.98
N CYS A 535 -19.53 3.39 3.71
CA CYS A 535 -18.22 2.88 4.11
C CYS A 535 -18.07 2.77 5.63
N LEU A 536 -18.68 3.70 6.39
CA LEU A 536 -18.70 3.64 7.86
C LEU A 536 -19.58 2.49 8.37
N VAL A 537 -20.70 2.20 7.73
CA VAL A 537 -21.52 1.01 8.03
C VAL A 537 -20.72 -0.27 7.77
N VAL A 538 -19.99 -0.34 6.65
CA VAL A 538 -19.08 -1.47 6.35
C VAL A 538 -18.00 -1.59 7.43
N MET A 539 -17.38 -0.47 7.85
CA MET A 539 -16.40 -0.47 8.94
C MET A 539 -17.01 -1.00 10.24
N GLY A 540 -18.21 -0.54 10.61
CA GLY A 540 -18.94 -1.00 11.79
C GLY A 540 -19.31 -2.49 11.74
N ALA A 541 -19.74 -2.98 10.58
CA ALA A 541 -20.00 -4.40 10.37
C ALA A 541 -18.72 -5.24 10.53
N GLY A 542 -17.58 -4.74 10.06
CA GLY A 542 -16.27 -5.34 10.29
C GLY A 542 -15.92 -5.43 11.77
N ILE A 543 -16.12 -4.35 12.54
CA ILE A 543 -15.92 -4.34 14.00
C ILE A 543 -16.82 -5.39 14.67
N ALA A 544 -18.11 -5.41 14.35
CA ALA A 544 -19.05 -6.37 14.91
C ALA A 544 -18.66 -7.83 14.61
N LEU A 545 -18.19 -8.10 13.39
CA LEU A 545 -17.71 -9.41 12.97
C LEU A 545 -16.45 -9.87 13.73
N THR A 546 -15.73 -8.97 14.38
CA THR A 546 -14.59 -9.36 15.25
C THR A 546 -15.01 -9.81 16.65
N LEU A 547 -16.26 -9.59 17.08
CA LEU A 547 -16.71 -9.95 18.44
C LEU A 547 -16.71 -11.46 18.71
N PRO A 548 -17.16 -12.33 17.78
CA PRO A 548 -17.08 -13.77 17.96
C PRO A 548 -15.65 -14.28 18.22
N THR A 549 -15.56 -15.40 18.93
CA THR A 549 -14.32 -16.12 19.27
C THR A 549 -13.68 -16.94 18.14
N PRO A 550 -14.36 -17.39 17.07
CA PRO A 550 -13.67 -18.07 15.98
C PRO A 550 -12.67 -17.14 15.28
N LEU A 551 -11.42 -17.61 15.08
CA LEU A 551 -10.35 -16.80 14.49
C LEU A 551 -10.73 -16.27 13.10
N TRP A 552 -11.41 -17.07 12.29
CA TRP A 552 -11.84 -16.65 10.95
C TRP A 552 -12.80 -15.45 10.98
N CYS A 553 -13.68 -15.34 11.98
CA CYS A 553 -14.54 -14.18 12.18
C CYS A 553 -13.70 -12.94 12.47
N VAL A 554 -12.69 -13.07 13.34
CA VAL A 554 -11.78 -11.96 13.67
C VAL A 554 -11.05 -11.49 12.41
N ILE A 555 -10.45 -12.37 11.63
CA ILE A 555 -9.71 -11.94 10.44
C ILE A 555 -10.64 -11.38 9.35
N ALA A 556 -11.79 -12.01 9.10
CA ALA A 556 -12.79 -11.49 8.17
C ALA A 556 -13.27 -10.10 8.61
N GLY A 557 -13.53 -9.92 9.91
CA GLY A 557 -13.92 -8.64 10.49
C GLY A 557 -12.85 -7.57 10.30
N LEU A 558 -11.57 -7.89 10.50
CA LEU A 558 -10.46 -6.97 10.24
C LEU A 558 -10.33 -6.61 8.75
N CYS A 559 -10.56 -7.55 7.85
CA CYS A 559 -10.58 -7.28 6.40
C CYS A 559 -11.71 -6.32 6.02
N VAL A 560 -12.94 -6.60 6.48
CA VAL A 560 -14.13 -5.77 6.22
C VAL A 560 -13.97 -4.38 6.84
N LEU A 561 -13.48 -4.30 8.08
CA LEU A 561 -13.16 -3.05 8.77
C LEU A 561 -12.17 -2.21 7.97
N THR A 562 -11.13 -2.84 7.44
CA THR A 562 -10.06 -2.16 6.71
C THR A 562 -10.53 -1.63 5.36
N VAL A 563 -11.37 -2.40 4.67
CA VAL A 563 -12.08 -1.93 3.46
C VAL A 563 -12.93 -0.71 3.78
N GLY A 564 -13.74 -0.77 4.84
CA GLY A 564 -14.59 0.34 5.27
C GLY A 564 -13.78 1.61 5.59
N PHE A 565 -12.70 1.47 6.38
CA PHE A 565 -11.84 2.59 6.77
C PHE A 565 -11.14 3.25 5.58
N PHE A 566 -10.42 2.48 4.74
CA PHE A 566 -9.67 3.06 3.62
C PHE A 566 -10.60 3.70 2.58
N ALA A 567 -11.76 3.11 2.34
CA ALA A 567 -12.79 3.67 1.47
C ALA A 567 -13.33 5.01 2.03
N ALA A 568 -13.72 5.04 3.31
CA ALA A 568 -14.22 6.24 3.97
C ALA A 568 -13.16 7.35 4.00
N HIS A 569 -11.94 7.02 4.42
CA HIS A 569 -10.82 7.97 4.50
C HIS A 569 -10.47 8.57 3.13
N GLY A 570 -10.39 7.74 2.09
CA GLY A 570 -10.07 8.20 0.73
C GLY A 570 -11.09 9.22 0.21
N VAL A 571 -12.38 8.93 0.40
CA VAL A 571 -13.46 9.82 -0.02
C VAL A 571 -13.52 11.09 0.84
N ALA A 572 -13.39 10.96 2.17
CA ALA A 572 -13.43 12.10 3.10
C ALA A 572 -12.25 13.08 2.90
N SER A 573 -11.04 12.56 2.71
CA SER A 573 -9.86 13.38 2.41
C SER A 573 -10.04 14.18 1.12
N GLY A 574 -10.54 13.54 0.06
CA GLY A 574 -10.90 14.23 -1.19
C GLY A 574 -12.04 15.24 -1.03
N TRP A 575 -12.99 14.97 -0.14
CA TRP A 575 -14.10 15.89 0.17
C TRP A 575 -13.60 17.20 0.79
N VAL A 576 -12.64 17.13 1.72
CA VAL A 576 -12.02 18.33 2.32
C VAL A 576 -11.41 19.22 1.25
N ALA A 577 -10.61 18.66 0.35
CA ALA A 577 -9.97 19.42 -0.72
C ALA A 577 -11.02 20.09 -1.65
N ALA A 578 -12.07 19.35 -2.01
CA ALA A 578 -13.13 19.85 -2.87
C ALA A 578 -14.00 20.93 -2.19
N ARG A 579 -14.23 20.83 -0.88
CA ARG A 579 -14.97 21.82 -0.09
C ARG A 579 -14.17 23.10 0.09
N ALA A 580 -12.88 22.98 0.42
CA ALA A 580 -11.98 24.11 0.58
C ALA A 580 -11.87 24.92 -0.71
N HIS A 581 -11.69 24.25 -1.86
CA HIS A 581 -11.61 24.91 -3.16
C HIS A 581 -12.88 25.71 -3.49
N ARG A 582 -14.06 25.10 -3.34
CA ARG A 582 -15.34 25.78 -3.58
C ARG A 582 -15.61 26.93 -2.60
N GLY A 583 -15.09 26.82 -1.38
CA GLY A 583 -15.26 27.83 -0.34
C GLY A 583 -14.23 28.96 -0.40
N GLY A 584 -13.43 29.07 -1.47
CA GLY A 584 -12.37 30.08 -1.60
C GLY A 584 -11.24 29.95 -0.58
N ARG A 585 -11.09 28.77 0.05
CA ARG A 585 -10.12 28.52 1.12
C ARG A 585 -8.86 27.84 0.58
N PRO A 586 -7.69 28.04 1.21
CA PRO A 586 -6.47 27.36 0.80
C PRO A 586 -6.60 25.83 0.94
N VAL A 587 -6.65 25.12 -0.19
CA VAL A 587 -6.83 23.66 -0.25
C VAL A 587 -5.72 22.91 0.51
N GLY A 588 -4.47 23.36 0.36
CA GLY A 588 -3.33 22.73 1.02
C GLY A 588 -3.46 22.78 2.54
N GLN A 589 -3.89 23.91 3.08
CA GLN A 589 -4.09 24.07 4.53
C GLN A 589 -5.23 23.22 5.06
N ALA A 590 -6.36 23.19 4.35
CA ALA A 590 -7.50 22.35 4.75
C ALA A 590 -7.12 20.87 4.75
N ALA A 591 -6.33 20.42 3.76
CA ALA A 591 -5.79 19.06 3.72
C ALA A 591 -4.79 18.79 4.86
N SER A 592 -3.91 19.75 5.18
CA SER A 592 -2.99 19.63 6.32
C SER A 592 -3.72 19.53 7.67
N LEU A 593 -4.79 20.31 7.87
CA LEU A 593 -5.62 20.22 9.08
C LEU A 593 -6.38 18.89 9.17
N TYR A 594 -6.85 18.35 8.05
CA TYR A 594 -7.41 17.01 8.01
C TYR A 594 -6.38 15.95 8.43
N SER A 595 -5.15 16.02 7.90
CA SER A 595 -4.06 15.14 8.31
C SER A 595 -3.65 15.33 9.78
N PHE A 596 -3.65 16.57 10.28
CA PHE A 596 -3.41 16.87 11.69
C PHE A 596 -4.42 16.13 12.58
N TRP A 597 -5.73 16.32 12.33
CA TRP A 597 -6.78 15.68 13.11
C TRP A 597 -6.80 14.16 12.93
N TYR A 598 -6.44 13.65 11.75
CA TYR A 598 -6.22 12.23 11.52
C TYR A 598 -5.15 11.66 12.47
N TYR A 599 -3.98 12.29 12.57
CA TYR A 599 -2.91 11.81 13.46
C TYR A 599 -3.17 12.09 14.95
N VAL A 600 -3.90 13.16 15.28
CA VAL A 600 -4.44 13.34 16.65
C VAL A 600 -5.38 12.19 17.00
N GLY A 601 -6.28 11.81 16.09
CA GLY A 601 -7.15 10.65 16.24
C GLY A 601 -6.36 9.36 16.46
N SER A 602 -5.30 9.15 15.68
CA SER A 602 -4.37 8.02 15.86
C SER A 602 -3.75 7.99 17.26
N SER A 603 -3.31 9.13 17.77
CA SER A 603 -2.63 9.24 19.06
C SER A 603 -3.59 9.03 20.23
N VAL A 604 -4.74 9.70 20.20
CA VAL A 604 -5.76 9.59 21.25
C VAL A 604 -6.39 8.19 21.22
N GLY A 605 -6.86 7.74 20.05
CA GLY A 605 -7.48 6.42 19.89
C GLY A 605 -6.54 5.28 20.22
N GLY A 606 -5.25 5.37 19.84
CA GLY A 606 -4.26 4.37 20.20
C GLY A 606 -4.04 4.25 21.71
N THR A 607 -3.99 5.37 22.42
CA THR A 607 -3.85 5.40 23.89
C THR A 607 -5.10 4.87 24.59
N LEU A 608 -6.29 5.28 24.13
CA LEU A 608 -7.57 4.81 24.66
C LEU A 608 -7.76 3.31 24.42
N ALA A 609 -7.25 2.78 23.31
CA ALA A 609 -7.34 1.35 23.02
C ALA A 609 -6.55 0.48 23.98
N GLY A 610 -5.36 0.93 24.38
CA GLY A 610 -4.57 0.22 25.37
C GLY A 610 -5.25 0.20 26.75
N ARG A 611 -5.93 1.30 27.14
CA ARG A 611 -6.76 1.34 28.36
C ARG A 611 -7.99 0.43 28.25
N ALA A 612 -8.73 0.53 27.14
CA ALA A 612 -9.89 -0.31 26.89
C ALA A 612 -9.54 -1.80 26.92
N TRP A 613 -8.40 -2.18 26.33
CA TRP A 613 -7.88 -3.54 26.41
C TRP A 613 -7.55 -3.97 27.85
N GLN A 614 -6.90 -3.10 28.63
CA GLN A 614 -6.53 -3.40 30.00
C GLN A 614 -7.74 -3.55 30.94
N GLU A 615 -8.78 -2.72 30.76
CA GLU A 615 -9.95 -2.68 31.64
C GLU A 615 -10.96 -3.78 31.35
N GLY A 616 -11.13 -4.16 30.07
CA GLY A 616 -12.10 -5.20 29.74
C GLY A 616 -11.88 -5.89 28.40
N GLY A 617 -10.64 -5.95 27.94
CA GLY A 617 -10.25 -6.76 26.79
C GLY A 617 -10.90 -6.34 25.48
N TRP A 618 -11.21 -7.32 24.62
CA TRP A 618 -11.72 -7.03 23.27
C TRP A 618 -13.07 -6.30 23.22
N PRO A 619 -14.10 -6.65 24.03
CA PRO A 619 -15.39 -5.97 23.97
C PRO A 619 -15.29 -4.45 24.18
N TRP A 620 -14.43 -4.00 25.09
CA TRP A 620 -14.21 -2.57 25.35
C TRP A 620 -13.50 -1.87 24.19
N VAL A 621 -12.54 -2.53 23.56
CA VAL A 621 -11.90 -2.03 22.33
C VAL A 621 -12.92 -1.93 21.19
N ALA A 622 -13.76 -2.96 21.02
CA ALA A 622 -14.81 -2.96 20.01
C ALA A 622 -15.87 -1.88 20.28
N LEU A 623 -16.21 -1.63 21.55
CA LEU A 623 -17.09 -0.54 21.96
C LEU A 623 -16.47 0.84 21.66
N LEU A 624 -15.20 1.04 21.98
CA LEU A 624 -14.47 2.27 21.65
C LEU A 624 -14.45 2.52 20.13
N ALA A 625 -14.02 1.52 19.35
CA ALA A 625 -13.95 1.64 17.90
C ALA A 625 -15.33 1.79 17.24
N GLY A 626 -16.32 1.05 17.73
CA GLY A 626 -17.71 1.14 17.31
C GLY A 626 -18.32 2.50 17.63
N GLY A 627 -18.04 3.03 18.83
CA GLY A 627 -18.44 4.36 19.26
C GLY A 627 -17.83 5.47 18.39
N CYS A 628 -16.53 5.39 18.08
CA CYS A 628 -15.90 6.30 17.12
C CYS A 628 -16.54 6.20 15.72
N THR A 629 -16.81 4.99 15.25
CA THR A 629 -17.43 4.75 13.94
C THR A 629 -18.86 5.30 13.88
N LEU A 630 -19.65 5.09 14.94
CA LEU A 630 -21.01 5.62 15.07
C LEU A 630 -21.01 7.15 15.15
N ALA A 631 -20.12 7.75 15.95
CA ALA A 631 -19.97 9.20 16.02
C ALA A 631 -19.58 9.80 14.66
N ALA A 632 -18.66 9.16 13.93
CA ALA A 632 -18.31 9.55 12.56
C ALA A 632 -19.52 9.44 11.62
N LEU A 633 -20.31 8.36 11.73
CA LEU A 633 -21.52 8.15 10.94
C LEU A 633 -22.53 9.27 11.20
N LEU A 634 -22.81 9.58 12.47
CA LEU A 634 -23.70 10.68 12.86
C LEU A 634 -23.21 12.02 12.31
N LEU A 635 -21.92 12.34 12.43
CA LEU A 635 -21.34 13.55 11.86
C LEU A 635 -21.51 13.61 10.33
N THR A 636 -21.32 12.49 9.62
CA THR A 636 -21.50 12.45 8.16
C THR A 636 -22.95 12.59 7.72
N VAL A 637 -23.91 12.07 8.50
CA VAL A 637 -25.35 12.26 8.25
C VAL A 637 -25.74 13.73 8.50
N LEU A 638 -25.24 14.36 9.56
CA LEU A 638 -25.44 15.78 9.84
C LEU A 638 -24.81 16.67 8.76
N LEU A 639 -23.64 16.30 8.24
CA LEU A 639 -23.01 16.90 7.06
C LEU A 639 -23.93 16.87 5.83
N GLY A 640 -24.78 15.85 5.69
CA GLY A 640 -25.79 15.76 4.63
C GLY A 640 -26.77 16.93 4.62
N ARG A 641 -27.01 17.56 5.78
CA ARG A 641 -27.91 18.72 5.96
C ARG A 641 -27.23 20.07 5.66
N THR A 642 -25.89 20.11 5.55
CA THR A 642 -25.17 21.35 5.27
C THR A 642 -25.43 21.82 3.83
N ARG A 643 -25.65 23.13 3.62
CA ARG A 643 -25.91 23.69 2.29
C ARG A 643 -24.73 23.39 1.35
N PRO A 644 -24.98 22.83 0.15
CA PRO A 644 -23.97 22.76 -0.89
C PRO A 644 -23.46 24.18 -1.16
N LEU A 645 -22.15 24.36 -1.29
CA LEU A 645 -21.65 25.61 -1.88
C LEU A 645 -22.06 25.55 -3.35
N GLY A 646 -23.01 26.42 -3.74
CA GLY A 646 -23.54 26.48 -5.10
C GLY A 646 -22.43 26.69 -6.13
N VAL A 647 -22.68 26.23 -7.35
CA VAL A 647 -21.88 26.59 -8.52
C VAL A 647 -22.16 28.07 -8.78
N ARG A 648 -21.15 28.93 -8.65
CA ARG A 648 -21.18 30.25 -9.28
C ARG A 648 -20.57 30.13 -10.66
#